data_AF-A0A3B9LSW2-F1
#
_entry.id   AF-A0A3B9LSW2-F1
#
_cell.length_a   1.000
_cell.length_b   1.000
_cell.length_c   1.000
_cell.angle_alpha   90.00
_cell.angle_beta   90.00
_cell.angle_gamma   90.00
#
_symmetry.space_group_name_H-M   'P 1'
#
loop_
_entity.id
_entity.type
_entity.pdbx_description
1 polymer ?
#
loop_
_entity_poly.entity_id
_entity_poly.type
_entity_poly.pdbx_seq_one_letter_code
_entity_poly.pdbx_strand_id
1 'polypeptide(L)'
;MQHATWCFTEPLAVATRCDTQALRTHSISALITFAEPLRCGGQRELNLASARYRMRFRKARVSHNECSIRSLPASGSVVARSWMCKTRQYLQRRESTECAGFVIHCAPAFTNVVRRISAMVVGLNFRFSTVFLLCVSALFASAALIHFPASAQTSGIILISHEDSTRAISFDSVTQQREPFSMTTPVRFGSDSRTRIMLFAMNLSLQDGDTADSITIDAEDSAQRVYQLPVEYVGGVPDQPWATSLVIRLSDGMDDLGDVLMRVTYRGTSSNRVRVGIGHVGGGPPDDEGAVPTPGSPVTPSPPAPTATAGNLTTSDVQTIISQAVSAAVSLNRAVTVAVTDREANVLGVFVMTGAPATTTIRSVGTAGRGLEGTVVPAALAAISKAGTGSLFSTTGNAFTTRTAGFIIQEHFPPGIDFRSGGPLYGVQFSSLPCSDIKRPSLPLGLSGDPGGLPIYKDGIAVGGVGIEGDGSYTVDRDPSDFDQPAEELIAASAARGFEAPPLIRADNILVDGIRLPYSNVANAPAPTTIPFGSLPGAILGAFPLRSAQTSAFVAAVVGGVSGEVDTRFFPFVAGTTPAGPNALSVADVQTIIAHAAQQANITRAAIRQPLGSNARVTMAVVDREGNVLGVFRQLDAPVFGFDVAVQKARTAAFYSNANAGTLLRSAGQGAYVDRAAADGLKLDGSVAFTDRAGGFLHRPFFPDGINDTAAGPFSTPLGEWSPFNDGLQLDLIKTNLLAAIGGASVPCTSIPNLPNGIQIFPGSIPLYKNGVLVGAIGISGDGVDQDDLISAGGGNGYAPPTAIRSDQIFVRGVRLPFLKFPRSPDL
;
A
#
# COMPACT_ATOMS: atom_id res chain seq x y z
N MET A 1 -25.03 -69.52 -27.59
CA MET A 1 -26.38 -68.88 -27.60
C MET A 1 -26.42 -67.82 -26.51
N GLN A 2 -27.50 -67.06 -26.40
CA GLN A 2 -27.81 -66.26 -25.20
C GLN A 2 -28.06 -67.17 -23.98
N HIS A 3 -28.15 -66.56 -22.78
CA HIS A 3 -28.67 -67.05 -21.49
C HIS A 3 -27.69 -67.48 -20.38
N ALA A 4 -28.05 -67.01 -19.17
CA ALA A 4 -28.02 -67.66 -17.85
C ALA A 4 -26.69 -67.96 -17.09
N THR A 5 -26.38 -67.08 -16.13
CA THR A 5 -26.30 -67.32 -14.66
C THR A 5 -25.52 -68.51 -14.03
N TRP A 6 -24.87 -68.20 -12.88
CA TRP A 6 -24.32 -69.06 -11.79
C TRP A 6 -22.84 -69.53 -11.80
N CYS A 7 -22.07 -68.95 -10.86
CA CYS A 7 -21.11 -69.55 -9.89
C CYS A 7 -19.75 -70.22 -10.22
N PHE A 8 -18.76 -69.80 -9.39
CA PHE A 8 -17.58 -70.51 -8.83
C PHE A 8 -16.60 -71.31 -9.71
N THR A 9 -15.30 -70.95 -9.65
CA THR A 9 -14.27 -71.71 -8.89
C THR A 9 -12.92 -70.97 -8.75
N GLU A 10 -12.11 -71.38 -7.78
CA GLU A 10 -10.72 -70.93 -7.47
C GLU A 10 -9.71 -72.04 -7.90
N PRO A 11 -8.35 -71.88 -7.91
CA PRO A 11 -7.56 -71.99 -6.65
C PRO A 11 -6.11 -71.38 -6.59
N LEU A 12 -5.57 -71.19 -5.36
CA LEU A 12 -4.18 -71.47 -4.84
C LEU A 12 -2.90 -70.99 -5.63
N ALA A 13 -1.68 -70.82 -5.05
CA ALA A 13 -1.08 -71.24 -3.76
C ALA A 13 0.03 -70.23 -3.29
N VAL A 14 0.19 -69.88 -2.00
CA VAL A 14 0.98 -70.52 -0.89
C VAL A 14 2.42 -69.99 -0.65
N ALA A 15 2.67 -69.52 0.58
CA ALA A 15 3.97 -69.35 1.27
C ALA A 15 3.76 -69.37 2.81
N THR A 16 4.77 -69.69 3.64
CA THR A 16 4.58 -69.94 5.10
C THR A 16 5.80 -69.65 6.02
N ARG A 17 5.53 -69.03 7.19
CA ARG A 17 6.17 -69.15 8.56
C ARG A 17 5.70 -67.97 9.44
N CYS A 18 5.17 -68.11 10.67
CA CYS A 18 5.71 -68.68 11.93
C CYS A 18 6.73 -67.74 12.63
N ASP A 19 6.71 -67.50 13.96
CA ASP A 19 6.14 -68.30 15.06
C ASP A 19 5.68 -67.49 16.33
N THR A 20 5.26 -68.24 17.37
CA THR A 20 4.77 -67.97 18.75
C THR A 20 5.53 -66.92 19.64
N GLN A 21 5.09 -66.50 20.85
CA GLN A 21 4.19 -67.12 21.87
C GLN A 21 3.32 -66.13 22.72
N ALA A 22 3.15 -66.32 24.04
CA ALA A 22 2.05 -65.77 24.89
C ALA A 22 2.35 -65.72 26.42
N LEU A 23 1.30 -65.51 27.26
CA LEU A 23 1.17 -65.56 28.76
C LEU A 23 1.30 -64.18 29.50
N ARG A 24 0.26 -63.65 30.20
CA ARG A 24 -0.30 -63.90 31.58
C ARG A 24 0.48 -63.21 32.73
N THR A 25 -0.05 -62.71 33.87
CA THR A 25 -1.41 -62.35 34.40
C THR A 25 -1.25 -61.53 35.72
N HIS A 26 -2.35 -60.95 36.27
CA HIS A 26 -2.55 -60.48 37.67
C HIS A 26 -1.91 -59.12 38.11
N SER A 27 -2.42 -58.35 39.10
CA SER A 27 -3.76 -58.25 39.77
C SER A 27 -3.85 -57.08 40.79
N ILE A 28 -5.09 -56.65 41.10
CA ILE A 28 -5.61 -56.12 42.41
C ILE A 28 -5.39 -54.63 42.84
N SER A 29 -6.43 -54.12 43.52
CA SER A 29 -6.64 -52.83 44.25
C SER A 29 -6.80 -51.54 43.40
N ALA A 30 -7.87 -50.71 43.47
CA ALA A 30 -8.88 -50.33 44.49
C ALA A 30 -8.43 -49.19 45.44
N LEU A 31 -9.27 -48.22 45.90
CA LEU A 31 -10.73 -47.96 45.80
C LEU A 31 -11.02 -46.43 46.02
N ILE A 32 -12.30 -46.03 46.25
CA ILE A 32 -12.79 -44.73 46.86
C ILE A 32 -12.83 -43.47 45.95
N THR A 33 -13.83 -42.55 46.00
CA THR A 33 -15.32 -42.64 45.81
C THR A 33 -15.99 -41.23 45.81
N PHE A 34 -17.13 -41.08 45.11
CA PHE A 34 -18.22 -40.07 45.29
C PHE A 34 -17.87 -38.56 45.06
N ALA A 35 -18.81 -37.62 44.79
CA ALA A 35 -20.29 -37.67 44.76
C ALA A 35 -20.94 -36.75 43.69
N GLU A 36 -22.18 -37.05 43.28
CA GLU A 36 -23.16 -36.07 42.73
C GLU A 36 -23.98 -35.43 43.88
N PRO A 37 -24.85 -34.43 43.58
CA PRO A 37 -26.20 -34.49 44.15
C PRO A 37 -27.37 -34.20 43.18
N LEU A 38 -28.45 -34.97 43.39
CA LEU A 38 -29.82 -34.90 42.84
C LEU A 38 -30.75 -35.12 44.06
N ARG A 39 -32.00 -34.62 44.23
CA ARG A 39 -33.08 -33.97 43.44
C ARG A 39 -33.78 -32.91 44.34
N CYS A 40 -34.68 -32.02 43.88
CA CYS A 40 -36.14 -32.19 43.63
C CYS A 40 -36.72 -30.80 43.24
N GLY A 41 -37.88 -30.63 42.60
CA GLY A 41 -38.87 -31.56 42.03
C GLY A 41 -40.29 -30.96 42.04
N GLY A 42 -40.99 -30.87 40.89
CA GLY A 42 -42.37 -30.37 40.81
C GLY A 42 -42.89 -30.10 39.38
N GLN A 43 -44.17 -30.38 39.12
CA GLN A 43 -44.88 -30.11 37.85
C GLN A 43 -46.26 -29.47 38.11
N ARG A 44 -46.76 -28.71 37.11
CA ARG A 44 -48.16 -28.35 36.72
C ARG A 44 -48.17 -26.88 36.22
N GLU A 45 -48.57 -26.52 35.00
CA GLU A 45 -49.79 -26.71 34.17
C GLU A 45 -50.55 -25.36 34.05
N LEU A 46 -50.92 -24.99 32.80
CA LEU A 46 -51.95 -23.98 32.41
C LEU A 46 -51.64 -22.50 32.80
N ASN A 47 -51.91 -21.47 31.98
CA ASN A 47 -53.11 -21.26 31.15
C ASN A 47 -52.90 -20.28 29.95
N LEU A 48 -53.95 -20.05 29.15
CA LEU A 48 -53.98 -19.15 27.98
C LEU A 48 -54.59 -17.75 28.25
N ALA A 49 -54.42 -16.85 27.27
CA ALA A 49 -55.10 -15.54 27.06
C ALA A 49 -54.69 -14.39 28.02
N SER A 50 -54.86 -13.10 27.69
CA SER A 50 -55.55 -12.39 26.58
C SER A 50 -54.75 -11.11 26.20
N ALA A 51 -54.51 -10.77 24.93
CA ALA A 51 -55.37 -10.15 23.90
C ALA A 51 -55.60 -8.62 23.97
N ARG A 52 -54.85 -7.88 23.12
CA ARG A 52 -55.17 -6.58 22.47
C ARG A 52 -55.35 -5.30 23.32
N TYR A 53 -54.60 -4.25 22.98
CA TYR A 53 -55.19 -3.11 22.25
C TYR A 53 -54.17 -2.35 21.37
N ARG A 54 -54.66 -1.51 20.45
CA ARG A 54 -53.86 -0.64 19.56
C ARG A 54 -53.96 0.83 20.02
N MET A 55 -52.92 1.62 19.81
CA MET A 55 -53.08 3.04 19.47
C MET A 55 -52.16 3.44 18.30
N ARG A 56 -52.57 4.49 17.56
CA ARG A 56 -51.89 5.02 16.37
C ARG A 56 -51.41 6.46 16.63
N PHE A 57 -50.34 6.82 15.93
CA PHE A 57 -49.83 8.17 15.67
C PHE A 57 -50.82 9.34 15.77
N ARG A 58 -50.32 10.47 16.28
CA ARG A 58 -50.61 11.82 15.75
C ARG A 58 -49.32 12.62 15.57
N LYS A 59 -49.32 13.58 14.64
CA LYS A 59 -48.21 14.51 14.33
C LYS A 59 -48.53 15.93 14.83
N ALA A 60 -47.56 16.60 15.43
CA ALA A 60 -47.32 18.06 15.44
C ALA A 60 -45.84 18.25 15.85
N ARG A 61 -44.94 18.99 15.19
CA ARG A 61 -44.94 20.24 14.39
C ARG A 61 -44.70 21.52 15.21
N VAL A 62 -43.41 21.77 15.49
CA VAL A 62 -42.63 23.03 15.41
C VAL A 62 -43.29 24.37 15.80
N SER A 63 -42.76 24.97 16.88
CA SER A 63 -42.42 26.40 17.06
C SER A 63 -41.49 26.51 18.30
N HIS A 64 -40.23 26.96 18.20
CA HIS A 64 -39.70 28.34 18.12
C HIS A 64 -39.82 29.18 19.41
N ASN A 65 -38.80 30.04 19.63
CA ASN A 65 -38.60 31.00 20.75
C ASN A 65 -38.27 30.39 22.14
N GLU A 66 -37.52 31.03 23.05
CA GLU A 66 -36.35 31.94 22.94
C GLU A 66 -35.66 32.17 24.31
N CYS A 67 -34.36 32.47 24.28
CA CYS A 67 -33.54 33.33 25.17
C CYS A 67 -33.68 33.42 26.74
N SER A 68 -32.51 33.55 27.39
CA SER A 68 -32.22 34.35 28.61
C SER A 68 -32.46 33.82 30.05
N ILE A 69 -31.42 33.17 30.60
CA ILE A 69 -30.66 33.55 31.82
C ILE A 69 -31.41 34.16 33.04
N ARG A 70 -31.40 33.41 34.17
CA ARG A 70 -31.18 33.80 35.61
C ARG A 70 -31.47 32.56 36.49
N SER A 71 -30.92 32.32 37.69
CA SER A 71 -29.79 32.92 38.44
C SER A 71 -29.33 31.98 39.58
N LEU A 72 -28.09 32.14 40.07
CA LEU A 72 -27.52 31.52 41.28
C LEU A 72 -28.31 31.88 42.58
N PRO A 73 -28.24 31.09 43.68
CA PRO A 73 -27.09 31.05 44.60
C PRO A 73 -26.71 29.69 45.22
N ALA A 74 -25.63 29.69 46.02
CA ALA A 74 -24.86 28.51 46.44
C ALA A 74 -24.88 28.19 47.94
N SER A 75 -24.48 26.95 48.28
CA SER A 75 -23.72 26.51 49.48
C SER A 75 -23.48 24.99 49.32
N GLY A 76 -22.45 24.31 49.82
CA GLY A 76 -21.25 24.57 50.63
C GLY A 76 -20.60 23.18 50.95
N SER A 77 -19.40 22.97 51.48
CA SER A 77 -18.30 23.84 51.95
C SER A 77 -17.04 22.99 52.20
N VAL A 78 -15.82 23.52 51.92
CA VAL A 78 -14.55 23.32 52.69
C VAL A 78 -13.99 21.87 52.78
N VAL A 79 -12.71 21.57 52.48
CA VAL A 79 -11.47 21.93 53.23
C VAL A 79 -10.32 22.28 52.26
N ALA A 80 -9.43 23.18 52.69
CA ALA A 80 -8.24 23.60 51.95
C ALA A 80 -6.93 23.44 52.75
N ARG A 81 -5.79 23.46 52.05
CA ARG A 81 -4.50 23.99 52.53
C ARG A 81 -3.63 24.44 51.34
N SER A 82 -2.62 25.26 51.61
CA SER A 82 -1.85 26.05 50.62
C SER A 82 -0.37 26.09 51.01
N TRP A 83 0.53 26.48 50.08
CA TRP A 83 1.49 27.60 50.21
C TRP A 83 2.79 27.44 49.36
N MET A 84 3.29 28.58 48.85
CA MET A 84 4.70 28.91 48.53
C MET A 84 5.50 28.16 47.44
N CYS A 85 5.56 28.79 46.25
CA CYS A 85 6.75 29.42 45.66
C CYS A 85 8.17 28.99 46.12
N LYS A 86 9.04 28.66 45.14
CA LYS A 86 10.48 29.04 45.19
C LYS A 86 11.17 29.07 43.82
N THR A 87 11.92 30.15 43.56
CA THR A 87 12.85 30.31 42.43
C THR A 87 14.24 29.74 42.75
N ARG A 88 15.04 29.46 41.71
CA ARG A 88 16.52 29.43 41.79
C ARG A 88 17.17 29.88 40.49
N GLN A 89 18.36 30.47 40.61
CA GLN A 89 19.22 31.03 39.56
C GLN A 89 20.64 30.42 39.65
N TYR A 90 21.55 30.94 38.82
CA TYR A 90 23.00 30.68 38.70
C TYR A 90 23.36 29.43 37.87
N LEU A 91 24.42 29.46 37.03
CA LEU A 91 25.59 30.37 37.01
C LEU A 91 25.80 31.14 35.69
N GLN A 92 26.37 32.35 35.79
CA GLN A 92 27.19 32.98 34.74
C GLN A 92 28.68 32.89 35.12
N ARG A 93 29.60 32.98 34.14
CA ARG A 93 30.99 33.44 34.33
C ARG A 93 31.42 34.34 33.16
N ARG A 94 32.50 35.11 33.39
CA ARG A 94 32.93 36.31 32.64
C ARG A 94 34.09 36.09 31.66
N GLU A 95 34.40 37.14 30.91
CA GLU A 95 35.42 37.25 29.88
C GLU A 95 36.89 37.20 30.35
N SER A 96 37.78 36.97 29.37
CA SER A 96 39.13 37.55 29.15
C SER A 96 40.08 37.88 30.32
N THR A 97 41.34 37.41 30.25
CA THR A 97 42.53 38.28 30.00
C THR A 97 43.80 37.43 29.69
N GLU A 98 44.94 38.10 29.47
CA GLU A 98 46.15 37.61 28.77
C GLU A 98 47.28 37.04 29.67
N CYS A 99 48.47 36.85 29.06
CA CYS A 99 49.83 36.83 29.65
C CYS A 99 50.49 35.50 30.11
N ALA A 100 51.23 34.91 29.15
CA ALA A 100 52.69 34.65 29.18
C ALA A 100 53.39 33.79 30.27
N GLY A 101 54.22 32.83 29.81
CA GLY A 101 55.62 32.74 30.28
C GLY A 101 56.24 31.35 30.59
N PHE A 102 57.26 30.95 29.81
CA PHE A 102 58.37 30.00 30.14
C PHE A 102 57.99 28.55 30.58
N VAL A 103 58.83 27.49 30.57
CA VAL A 103 60.25 27.15 30.21
C VAL A 103 60.21 25.75 29.50
N ILE A 104 61.22 25.00 29.00
CA ILE A 104 62.72 24.96 28.94
C ILE A 104 63.13 24.47 27.51
N HIS A 105 64.42 24.52 27.12
CA HIS A 105 64.99 23.89 25.91
C HIS A 105 65.20 22.37 25.98
N CYS A 106 65.30 21.73 24.81
CA CYS A 106 66.37 20.76 24.52
C CYS A 106 66.92 20.96 23.09
N ALA A 107 68.13 20.47 22.83
CA ALA A 107 68.95 20.72 21.62
C ALA A 107 69.71 19.41 21.25
N PRO A 108 70.57 19.29 20.20
CA PRO A 108 71.12 20.35 19.33
C PRO A 108 71.30 20.02 17.82
N ALA A 109 71.71 21.06 17.08
CA ALA A 109 72.65 21.09 15.94
C ALA A 109 72.54 20.11 14.74
N PHE A 110 72.53 20.69 13.53
CA PHE A 110 73.66 20.54 12.60
C PHE A 110 73.82 21.77 11.68
N THR A 111 75.08 22.17 11.45
CA THR A 111 75.57 23.28 10.62
C THR A 111 76.77 22.75 9.79
N ASN A 112 77.30 23.35 8.71
CA ASN A 112 77.00 24.58 7.96
C ASN A 112 77.63 24.51 6.53
N VAL A 113 77.06 25.27 5.57
CA VAL A 113 77.75 26.03 4.48
C VAL A 113 78.85 25.34 3.62
N VAL A 114 78.68 25.38 2.28
CA VAL A 114 79.72 25.85 1.33
C VAL A 114 79.09 26.48 0.06
N ARG A 115 79.87 26.85 -0.98
CA ARG A 115 79.72 28.16 -1.66
C ARG A 115 80.19 28.19 -3.14
N ARG A 116 79.78 29.25 -3.86
CA ARG A 116 80.07 29.67 -5.28
C ARG A 116 79.04 29.14 -6.30
N ILE A 117 78.42 29.86 -7.26
CA ILE A 117 78.56 31.17 -7.97
C ILE A 117 79.06 31.06 -9.44
N SER A 118 78.10 31.23 -10.36
CA SER A 118 78.13 31.84 -11.72
C SER A 118 78.99 31.29 -12.88
N ALA A 119 78.30 30.73 -13.88
CA ALA A 119 78.41 31.09 -15.31
C ALA A 119 77.09 30.72 -16.04
N MET A 120 76.21 31.70 -16.30
CA MET A 120 76.00 32.33 -17.62
C MET A 120 75.50 31.41 -18.76
N VAL A 121 74.16 31.36 -18.92
CA VAL A 121 73.51 31.22 -20.24
C VAL A 121 72.40 32.25 -20.31
N VAL A 122 72.60 33.31 -21.09
CA VAL A 122 71.61 34.34 -21.40
C VAL A 122 71.72 34.67 -22.88
N GLY A 123 70.59 34.75 -23.58
CA GLY A 123 70.52 35.39 -24.89
C GLY A 123 70.75 34.51 -26.12
N LEU A 124 69.77 33.67 -26.44
CA LEU A 124 69.09 33.93 -27.71
C LEU A 124 67.57 33.82 -27.51
N ASN A 125 66.87 34.88 -27.91
CA ASN A 125 65.45 35.09 -27.65
C ASN A 125 64.65 34.91 -28.97
N PHE A 126 63.33 35.10 -28.94
CA PHE A 126 62.48 35.21 -30.15
C PHE A 126 62.45 33.99 -31.09
N ARG A 127 61.73 32.92 -30.69
CA ARG A 127 60.85 32.14 -31.60
C ARG A 127 59.92 31.12 -30.91
N PHE A 128 60.28 30.59 -29.74
CA PHE A 128 59.47 29.54 -29.08
C PHE A 128 58.21 30.02 -28.35
N SER A 129 58.19 31.27 -27.84
CA SER A 129 57.03 31.80 -27.09
C SER A 129 55.74 31.81 -27.93
N THR A 130 55.83 32.23 -29.19
CA THR A 130 54.68 32.31 -30.11
C THR A 130 54.06 30.95 -30.41
N VAL A 131 54.86 29.89 -30.55
CA VAL A 131 54.37 28.54 -30.83
C VAL A 131 53.69 27.95 -29.60
N PHE A 132 54.23 28.18 -28.39
CA PHE A 132 53.62 27.68 -27.16
C PHE A 132 52.25 28.33 -26.90
N LEU A 133 52.12 29.65 -27.12
CA LEU A 133 50.82 30.34 -27.05
C LEU A 133 49.81 29.88 -28.11
N LEU A 134 50.26 29.52 -29.32
CA LEU A 134 49.40 28.96 -30.36
C LEU A 134 48.90 27.55 -30.02
N CYS A 135 49.75 26.67 -29.46
CA CYS A 135 49.31 25.34 -29.02
C CYS A 135 48.33 25.40 -27.84
N VAL A 136 48.53 26.32 -26.89
CA VAL A 136 47.59 26.50 -25.75
C VAL A 136 46.26 27.07 -26.23
N SER A 137 46.25 28.09 -27.09
CA SER A 137 45.00 28.64 -27.63
C SER A 137 44.24 27.65 -28.53
N ALA A 138 44.94 26.77 -29.27
CA ALA A 138 44.31 25.68 -30.02
C ALA A 138 43.62 24.64 -29.12
N LEU A 139 44.12 24.38 -27.90
CA LEU A 139 43.45 23.51 -26.92
C LEU A 139 42.20 24.15 -26.31
N PHE A 140 42.20 25.48 -26.10
CA PHE A 140 41.03 26.19 -25.58
C PHE A 140 39.94 26.42 -26.64
N ALA A 141 40.29 26.48 -27.93
CA ALA A 141 39.31 26.66 -29.01
C ALA A 141 38.44 25.42 -29.29
N SER A 142 38.96 24.21 -29.10
CA SER A 142 38.24 22.96 -29.37
C SER A 142 37.36 22.46 -28.21
N ALA A 143 37.49 23.07 -27.01
CA ALA A 143 36.60 22.81 -25.87
C ALA A 143 35.21 23.46 -26.01
N ALA A 144 35.02 24.37 -26.97
CA ALA A 144 33.84 25.23 -27.08
C ALA A 144 32.59 24.57 -27.73
N LEU A 145 32.63 23.29 -28.10
CA LEU A 145 31.55 22.58 -28.81
C LEU A 145 31.14 21.23 -28.21
N ILE A 146 31.37 21.01 -26.90
CA ILE A 146 30.78 19.86 -26.18
C ILE A 146 30.05 20.36 -24.93
N HIS A 147 28.74 20.58 -25.06
CA HIS A 147 27.86 20.83 -23.92
C HIS A 147 27.59 19.53 -23.16
N PHE A 148 28.34 19.30 -22.08
CA PHE A 148 27.89 18.42 -21.00
C PHE A 148 27.00 19.25 -20.06
N PRO A 149 25.74 18.85 -19.77
CA PRO A 149 24.89 19.52 -18.79
C PRO A 149 25.33 19.17 -17.36
N ALA A 150 26.49 19.70 -16.96
CA ALA A 150 26.98 19.64 -15.59
C ALA A 150 26.18 20.60 -14.70
N SER A 151 24.97 20.18 -14.30
CA SER A 151 24.09 20.97 -13.44
C SER A 151 24.64 21.07 -12.00
N ALA A 152 25.52 22.04 -11.78
CA ALA A 152 25.77 22.58 -10.46
C ALA A 152 24.59 23.51 -10.12
N GLN A 153 23.46 22.93 -9.73
CA GLN A 153 22.22 23.66 -9.46
C GLN A 153 22.35 24.58 -8.24
N THR A 154 22.76 25.82 -8.47
CA THR A 154 22.72 26.88 -7.46
C THR A 154 21.30 27.13 -6.99
N SER A 155 21.09 27.20 -5.68
CA SER A 155 19.78 27.28 -5.03
C SER A 155 19.10 28.65 -5.21
N GLY A 156 18.59 28.92 -6.41
CA GLY A 156 17.70 30.04 -6.69
C GLY A 156 16.32 29.86 -6.04
N ILE A 157 15.57 30.95 -5.95
CA ILE A 157 14.17 30.95 -5.48
C ILE A 157 13.32 30.18 -6.49
N ILE A 158 12.41 29.32 -6.02
CA ILE A 158 11.50 28.58 -6.90
C ILE A 158 10.06 28.91 -6.49
N LEU A 159 9.31 29.62 -7.35
CA LEU A 159 7.86 29.73 -7.22
C LEU A 159 7.22 28.38 -7.56
N ILE A 160 6.25 27.96 -6.76
CA ILE A 160 5.62 26.64 -6.86
C ILE A 160 4.42 26.69 -7.81
N SER A 161 4.42 25.81 -8.80
CA SER A 161 3.35 25.55 -9.74
C SER A 161 2.71 24.17 -9.52
N HIS A 162 1.67 23.90 -10.29
CA HIS A 162 1.11 22.58 -10.48
C HIS A 162 2.15 21.61 -11.08
N GLU A 163 1.93 20.30 -10.91
CA GLU A 163 2.85 19.24 -11.35
C GLU A 163 2.78 18.92 -12.86
N ASP A 164 1.67 19.30 -13.50
CA ASP A 164 1.38 19.17 -14.93
C ASP A 164 1.52 20.51 -15.70
N SER A 165 1.66 21.63 -14.98
CA SER A 165 1.58 22.98 -15.55
C SER A 165 2.46 24.01 -14.83
N THR A 166 2.93 25.03 -15.55
CA THR A 166 3.59 26.23 -15.01
C THR A 166 2.64 27.12 -14.17
N ARG A 167 1.34 26.78 -14.12
CA ARG A 167 0.28 27.46 -13.36
C ARG A 167 0.50 27.38 -11.85
N ALA A 168 0.54 28.53 -11.18
CA ALA A 168 0.95 28.65 -9.78
C ALA A 168 0.01 27.90 -8.81
N ILE A 169 0.55 27.23 -7.79
CA ILE A 169 -0.26 26.85 -6.63
C ILE A 169 -0.59 28.15 -5.89
N SER A 170 -1.86 28.57 -5.99
CA SER A 170 -2.31 29.88 -5.53
C SER A 170 -3.78 29.88 -5.10
N PHE A 171 -4.13 30.81 -4.21
CA PHE A 171 -5.51 31.09 -3.80
C PHE A 171 -5.66 32.50 -3.22
N ASP A 172 -6.86 33.06 -3.18
CA ASP A 172 -7.14 34.31 -2.45
C ASP A 172 -6.98 34.06 -0.95
N SER A 173 -6.13 34.85 -0.30
CA SER A 173 -5.59 34.59 1.04
C SER A 173 -6.63 34.63 2.17
N VAL A 174 -7.85 35.09 1.90
CA VAL A 174 -8.93 35.19 2.88
C VAL A 174 -10.09 34.25 2.59
N THR A 175 -10.46 34.07 1.31
CA THR A 175 -11.57 33.20 0.90
C THR A 175 -11.14 31.78 0.54
N GLN A 176 -9.83 31.54 0.36
CA GLN A 176 -9.22 30.28 -0.10
C GLN A 176 -9.75 29.80 -1.47
N GLN A 177 -10.38 30.68 -2.25
CA GLN A 177 -10.79 30.39 -3.62
C GLN A 177 -9.57 30.39 -4.54
N ARG A 178 -9.57 29.49 -5.53
CA ARG A 178 -8.59 29.49 -6.61
C ARG A 178 -8.98 30.48 -7.71
N GLU A 179 -8.03 30.71 -8.62
CA GLU A 179 -8.21 31.49 -9.84
C GLU A 179 -9.38 31.02 -10.74
N PRO A 180 -9.90 31.88 -11.65
CA PRO A 180 -9.47 33.25 -11.95
C PRO A 180 -9.75 34.24 -10.81
N PHE A 181 -8.74 35.02 -10.45
CA PHE A 181 -8.84 35.98 -9.35
C PHE A 181 -9.52 37.27 -9.83
N SER A 182 -10.68 37.61 -9.25
CA SER A 182 -11.30 38.91 -9.49
C SER A 182 -10.37 40.04 -9.04
N MET A 183 -10.44 41.21 -9.69
CA MET A 183 -9.60 42.36 -9.29
C MET A 183 -9.93 42.93 -7.90
N THR A 184 -11.13 42.66 -7.39
CA THR A 184 -11.59 43.04 -6.06
C THR A 184 -12.20 41.88 -5.30
N THR A 185 -11.96 41.80 -4.00
CA THR A 185 -12.59 40.83 -3.10
C THR A 185 -14.01 41.29 -2.73
N PRO A 186 -15.01 40.39 -2.68
CA PRO A 186 -16.39 40.75 -2.33
C PRO A 186 -16.57 41.13 -0.85
N VAL A 187 -15.59 40.89 0.01
CA VAL A 187 -15.65 41.22 1.45
C VAL A 187 -14.43 42.04 1.85
N ARG A 188 -14.67 43.25 2.34
CA ARG A 188 -13.63 44.23 2.64
C ARG A 188 -13.02 44.00 4.03
N PHE A 189 -11.91 43.27 4.09
CA PHE A 189 -11.16 43.00 5.32
C PHE A 189 -10.06 44.04 5.64
N GLY A 190 -9.88 45.07 4.80
CA GLY A 190 -8.81 46.06 4.96
C GLY A 190 -9.16 47.48 4.51
N SER A 191 -8.14 48.33 4.41
CA SER A 191 -8.25 49.73 3.97
C SER A 191 -8.68 49.87 2.50
N ASP A 192 -8.46 48.84 1.67
CA ASP A 192 -8.93 48.74 0.28
C ASP A 192 -9.78 47.47 0.06
N SER A 193 -10.22 47.25 -1.18
CA SER A 193 -10.99 46.08 -1.60
C SER A 193 -10.31 45.23 -2.69
N ARG A 194 -9.00 45.37 -2.91
CA ARG A 194 -8.25 44.54 -3.87
C ARG A 194 -8.09 43.11 -3.33
N THR A 195 -8.16 42.17 -4.25
CA THR A 195 -7.90 40.75 -4.01
C THR A 195 -6.44 40.54 -3.62
N ARG A 196 -6.20 39.54 -2.75
CA ARG A 196 -4.89 39.27 -2.16
C ARG A 196 -4.53 37.83 -2.43
N ILE A 197 -3.61 37.58 -3.36
CA ILE A 197 -3.23 36.24 -3.77
C ILE A 197 -2.16 35.72 -2.82
N MET A 198 -2.32 34.50 -2.32
CA MET A 198 -1.25 33.74 -1.69
C MET A 198 -0.53 32.90 -2.75
N LEU A 199 0.78 33.09 -2.87
CA LEU A 199 1.71 32.25 -3.63
C LEU A 199 2.62 31.48 -2.66
N PHE A 200 3.29 30.44 -3.16
CA PHE A 200 4.27 29.67 -2.41
C PHE A 200 5.61 29.59 -3.14
N ALA A 201 6.70 29.61 -2.37
CA ALA A 201 8.06 29.55 -2.88
C ALA A 201 8.95 28.62 -2.05
N MET A 202 9.91 27.97 -2.70
CA MET A 202 11.04 27.27 -2.07
C MET A 202 12.31 28.12 -2.15
N ASN A 203 13.29 27.79 -1.30
CA ASN A 203 14.60 28.47 -1.19
C ASN A 203 14.52 29.97 -0.85
N LEU A 204 13.35 30.45 -0.41
CA LEU A 204 13.12 31.84 -0.03
C LEU A 204 13.06 31.97 1.48
N SER A 205 14.14 32.49 2.08
CA SER A 205 14.21 32.80 3.50
C SER A 205 14.77 34.20 3.72
N LEU A 206 14.02 35.03 4.46
CA LEU A 206 14.42 36.38 4.85
C LEU A 206 15.58 36.30 5.87
N GLN A 207 16.53 37.22 5.77
CA GLN A 207 17.60 37.33 6.78
C GLN A 207 17.16 38.21 7.94
N ASP A 208 17.88 38.14 9.07
CA ASP A 208 17.62 38.99 10.23
C ASP A 208 17.61 40.48 9.85
N GLY A 209 16.43 41.11 9.99
CA GLY A 209 16.20 42.52 9.66
C GLY A 209 15.53 42.79 8.29
N ASP A 210 15.37 41.78 7.43
CA ASP A 210 14.58 41.92 6.19
C ASP A 210 13.06 41.90 6.49
N THR A 211 12.29 42.68 5.73
CA THR A 211 10.82 42.73 5.77
C THR A 211 10.22 42.26 4.44
N ALA A 212 8.88 42.27 4.32
CA ALA A 212 8.21 42.03 3.04
C ALA A 212 8.68 42.99 1.93
N ASP A 213 9.04 44.23 2.28
CA ASP A 213 9.56 45.26 1.37
C ASP A 213 10.94 44.91 0.75
N SER A 214 11.64 43.90 1.28
CA SER A 214 12.87 43.36 0.69
C SER A 214 12.62 42.47 -0.54
N ILE A 215 11.36 42.09 -0.76
CA ILE A 215 10.90 41.26 -1.87
C ILE A 215 10.14 42.14 -2.87
N THR A 216 10.47 41.98 -4.15
CA THR A 216 9.72 42.56 -5.26
C THR A 216 9.02 41.45 -6.03
N ILE A 217 7.76 41.68 -6.41
CA ILE A 217 6.97 40.72 -7.20
C ILE A 217 6.38 41.45 -8.40
N ASP A 218 6.61 40.88 -9.57
CA ASP A 218 6.19 41.45 -10.85
C ASP A 218 5.38 40.46 -11.68
N ALA A 219 4.40 40.97 -12.44
CA ALA A 219 3.52 40.18 -13.29
C ALA A 219 3.47 40.75 -14.72
N GLU A 220 3.69 39.92 -15.74
CA GLU A 220 3.67 40.31 -17.16
C GLU A 220 2.39 39.81 -17.86
N ASP A 221 1.72 40.68 -18.62
CA ASP A 221 0.56 40.35 -19.45
C ASP A 221 0.92 40.01 -20.91
N SER A 222 -0.07 39.67 -21.75
CA SER A 222 0.15 39.35 -23.17
C SER A 222 0.52 40.55 -24.06
N ALA A 223 0.45 41.77 -23.53
CA ALA A 223 0.98 42.99 -24.14
C ALA A 223 2.40 43.33 -23.65
N GLN A 224 3.07 42.40 -22.96
CA GLN A 224 4.39 42.55 -22.32
C GLN A 224 4.44 43.68 -21.28
N ARG A 225 3.30 44.00 -20.67
CA ARG A 225 3.17 45.06 -19.69
C ARG A 225 3.45 44.48 -18.30
N VAL A 226 4.45 45.04 -17.63
CA VAL A 226 4.89 44.56 -16.30
C VAL A 226 4.22 45.38 -15.19
N TYR A 227 3.52 44.67 -14.31
CA TYR A 227 2.83 45.19 -13.14
C TYR A 227 3.59 44.86 -11.86
N GLN A 228 3.94 45.86 -11.06
CA GLN A 228 4.52 45.66 -9.72
C GLN A 228 3.40 45.40 -8.71
N LEU A 229 3.55 44.32 -7.92
CA LEU A 229 2.56 43.83 -6.96
C LEU A 229 3.09 43.99 -5.52
N PRO A 230 2.46 44.82 -4.67
CA PRO A 230 2.89 44.99 -3.28
C PRO A 230 2.81 43.67 -2.49
N VAL A 231 3.91 43.31 -1.82
CA VAL A 231 4.00 42.15 -0.93
C VAL A 231 3.55 42.59 0.47
N GLU A 232 2.45 42.02 0.97
CA GLU A 232 1.89 42.37 2.29
C GLU A 232 2.31 41.40 3.39
N TYR A 233 2.68 40.16 3.04
CA TYR A 233 3.14 39.15 3.99
C TYR A 233 4.14 38.19 3.35
N VAL A 234 5.12 37.78 4.16
CA VAL A 234 6.10 36.73 3.86
C VAL A 234 6.26 35.88 5.12
N GLY A 235 6.19 34.56 5.01
CA GLY A 235 6.39 33.68 6.17
C GLY A 235 6.36 32.20 5.84
N GLY A 236 7.10 31.40 6.62
CA GLY A 236 7.13 29.94 6.48
C GLY A 236 5.75 29.30 6.62
N VAL A 237 5.47 28.31 5.80
CA VAL A 237 4.19 27.58 5.83
C VAL A 237 4.16 26.67 7.06
N PRO A 238 3.08 26.68 7.88
CA PRO A 238 2.94 25.78 9.03
C PRO A 238 3.18 24.33 8.66
N ASP A 239 3.96 23.63 9.48
CA ASP A 239 4.39 22.23 9.33
C ASP A 239 5.15 21.90 8.01
N GLN A 240 5.47 22.89 7.17
CA GLN A 240 6.17 22.72 5.89
C GLN A 240 7.43 23.61 5.84
N PRO A 241 8.51 23.28 6.59
CA PRO A 241 9.69 24.13 6.77
C PRO A 241 10.54 24.37 5.50
N TRP A 242 10.16 23.75 4.38
CA TRP A 242 10.78 23.91 3.06
C TRP A 242 10.06 24.95 2.18
N ALA A 243 8.88 25.43 2.60
CA ALA A 243 8.00 26.31 1.84
C ALA A 243 7.75 27.65 2.57
N THR A 244 7.83 28.74 1.81
CA THR A 244 7.51 30.10 2.24
C THR A 244 6.28 30.59 1.49
N SER A 245 5.29 31.06 2.24
CA SER A 245 4.10 31.74 1.71
C SER A 245 4.39 33.22 1.48
N LEU A 246 3.75 33.76 0.43
CA LEU A 246 3.83 35.15 -0.01
C LEU A 246 2.41 35.65 -0.24
N VAL A 247 1.98 36.72 0.41
CA VAL A 247 0.69 37.37 0.10
C VAL A 247 0.94 38.67 -0.64
N ILE A 248 0.36 38.78 -1.84
CA ILE A 248 0.48 39.94 -2.72
C ILE A 248 -0.88 40.61 -2.94
N ARG A 249 -0.91 41.93 -2.88
CA ARG A 249 -2.10 42.72 -3.26
C ARG A 249 -2.08 42.96 -4.77
N LEU A 250 -3.20 42.69 -5.45
CA LEU A 250 -3.31 43.03 -6.87
C LEU A 250 -3.22 44.54 -7.10
N SER A 251 -2.50 44.93 -8.16
CA SER A 251 -2.13 46.32 -8.43
C SER A 251 -3.28 47.14 -9.00
N ASP A 252 -3.26 48.45 -8.75
CA ASP A 252 -4.44 49.28 -9.00
C ASP A 252 -4.72 49.62 -10.48
N GLY A 253 -3.73 49.41 -11.36
CA GLY A 253 -3.84 49.57 -12.82
C GLY A 253 -4.07 48.25 -13.59
N MET A 254 -4.37 47.15 -12.89
CA MET A 254 -4.75 45.87 -13.50
C MET A 254 -6.27 45.77 -13.61
N ASP A 255 -6.73 45.22 -14.73
CA ASP A 255 -8.14 44.94 -15.06
C ASP A 255 -8.32 43.43 -15.30
N ASP A 256 -9.29 43.03 -16.12
CA ASP A 256 -9.47 41.64 -16.57
C ASP A 256 -8.42 41.27 -17.64
N LEU A 257 -7.25 40.81 -17.20
CA LEU A 257 -6.06 40.56 -18.04
C LEU A 257 -6.00 39.13 -18.63
N GLY A 258 -6.74 38.18 -18.04
CA GLY A 258 -6.51 36.76 -18.29
C GLY A 258 -5.28 36.26 -17.55
N ASP A 259 -4.57 35.28 -18.13
CA ASP A 259 -3.33 34.76 -17.56
C ASP A 259 -2.18 35.79 -17.59
N VAL A 260 -1.44 35.90 -16.49
CA VAL A 260 -0.18 36.65 -16.38
C VAL A 260 0.95 35.74 -15.91
N LEU A 261 2.21 36.09 -16.22
CA LEU A 261 3.38 35.41 -15.68
C LEU A 261 3.95 36.19 -14.49
N MET A 262 3.88 35.60 -13.30
CA MET A 262 4.38 36.19 -12.04
C MET A 262 5.79 35.73 -11.71
N ARG A 263 6.60 36.64 -11.16
CA ARG A 263 8.01 36.43 -10.75
C ARG A 263 8.27 37.05 -9.39
N VAL A 264 9.08 36.38 -8.56
CA VAL A 264 9.64 36.92 -7.32
C VAL A 264 11.09 37.33 -7.55
N THR A 265 11.51 38.47 -7.00
CA THR A 265 12.92 38.87 -6.93
C THR A 265 13.28 39.38 -5.53
N TYR A 266 14.31 38.80 -4.92
CA TYR A 266 14.80 39.14 -3.58
C TYR A 266 16.33 39.17 -3.57
N ARG A 267 16.91 40.24 -3.01
CA ARG A 267 18.37 40.50 -2.96
C ARG A 267 19.11 40.33 -4.31
N GLY A 268 18.43 40.59 -5.43
CA GLY A 268 18.97 40.47 -6.79
C GLY A 268 18.84 39.09 -7.45
N THR A 269 18.34 38.08 -6.72
CA THR A 269 18.01 36.76 -7.26
C THR A 269 16.54 36.74 -7.65
N SER A 270 16.24 36.42 -8.92
CA SER A 270 14.87 36.17 -9.40
C SER A 270 14.50 34.69 -9.35
N SER A 271 13.22 34.39 -9.27
CA SER A 271 12.65 33.04 -9.42
C SER A 271 12.41 32.66 -10.89
N ASN A 272 12.04 31.40 -11.12
CA ASN A 272 11.21 31.02 -12.28
C ASN A 272 9.92 31.86 -12.31
N ARG A 273 9.29 31.92 -13.49
CA ARG A 273 7.95 32.50 -13.63
C ARG A 273 6.87 31.42 -13.54
N VAL A 274 5.71 31.79 -13.01
CA VAL A 274 4.53 30.93 -12.90
C VAL A 274 3.29 31.64 -13.40
N ARG A 275 2.37 30.88 -14.01
CA ARG A 275 1.17 31.41 -14.65
C ARG A 275 0.02 31.58 -13.64
N VAL A 276 -0.70 32.70 -13.69
CA VAL A 276 -1.83 33.01 -12.80
C VAL A 276 -2.95 33.71 -13.57
N GLY A 277 -4.19 33.26 -13.43
CA GLY A 277 -5.38 33.84 -14.08
C GLY A 277 -5.99 35.01 -13.30
N ILE A 278 -6.07 36.18 -13.94
CA ILE A 278 -6.62 37.43 -13.38
C ILE A 278 -7.88 37.82 -14.17
N GLY A 279 -9.03 37.81 -13.50
CA GLY A 279 -10.36 38.03 -14.09
C GLY A 279 -10.89 36.84 -14.89
N HIS A 280 -10.10 36.29 -15.80
CA HIS A 280 -10.36 35.02 -16.50
C HIS A 280 -9.08 34.16 -16.65
N VAL A 281 -9.19 33.03 -17.36
CA VAL A 281 -8.09 32.10 -17.65
C VAL A 281 -7.92 31.98 -19.17
N GLY A 282 -6.68 31.90 -19.65
CA GLY A 282 -6.33 32.08 -21.07
C GLY A 282 -5.89 33.52 -21.39
N GLY A 283 -5.59 33.81 -22.66
CA GLY A 283 -5.29 35.18 -23.13
C GLY A 283 -3.91 35.76 -22.76
N GLY A 284 -3.14 35.09 -21.90
CA GLY A 284 -1.84 35.54 -21.41
C GLY A 284 -0.63 35.33 -22.32
N PRO A 285 0.56 35.76 -21.90
CA PRO A 285 1.81 35.56 -22.64
C PRO A 285 2.19 34.07 -22.66
N PRO A 286 3.00 33.61 -23.64
CA PRO A 286 3.57 32.26 -23.61
C PRO A 286 4.51 32.09 -22.42
N ASP A 287 4.67 30.86 -21.93
CA ASP A 287 5.65 30.54 -20.88
C ASP A 287 7.09 30.77 -21.37
N ASP A 288 8.04 30.95 -20.44
CA ASP A 288 9.46 31.11 -20.77
C ASP A 288 10.02 29.88 -21.51
N GLU A 289 11.02 30.09 -22.37
CA GLU A 289 11.68 28.99 -23.09
C GLU A 289 12.34 28.02 -22.10
N GLY A 290 11.89 26.76 -22.11
CA GLY A 290 12.33 25.74 -21.15
C GLY A 290 11.62 25.77 -19.79
N ALA A 291 10.54 26.56 -19.63
CA ALA A 291 9.68 26.49 -18.45
C ALA A 291 9.04 25.10 -18.30
N VAL A 292 8.97 24.64 -17.05
CA VAL A 292 8.44 23.33 -16.64
C VAL A 292 7.67 23.48 -15.32
N PRO A 293 6.84 22.50 -14.94
CA PRO A 293 6.33 22.35 -13.58
C PRO A 293 7.39 22.58 -12.50
N THR A 294 7.03 23.20 -11.39
CA THR A 294 7.96 23.68 -10.35
C THR A 294 7.45 23.47 -8.92
N PRO A 295 8.26 22.99 -7.96
CA PRO A 295 9.62 22.47 -8.14
C PRO A 295 9.62 21.33 -9.16
N GLY A 296 10.65 21.30 -10.01
CA GLY A 296 10.75 20.34 -11.11
C GLY A 296 10.47 18.94 -10.60
N SER A 297 9.39 18.33 -11.11
CA SER A 297 8.82 17.10 -10.58
C SER A 297 9.95 16.11 -10.30
N PRO A 298 10.13 15.64 -9.05
CA PRO A 298 11.29 14.80 -8.70
C PRO A 298 11.23 13.58 -9.59
N VAL A 299 12.13 13.53 -10.60
CA VAL A 299 11.90 12.78 -11.84
C VAL A 299 11.46 11.37 -11.48
N THR A 300 10.17 11.08 -11.68
CA THR A 300 9.59 9.79 -11.33
C THR A 300 10.39 8.77 -12.13
N PRO A 301 11.25 7.98 -11.47
CA PRO A 301 12.40 7.39 -12.14
C PRO A 301 11.88 6.52 -13.26
N SER A 302 12.20 6.90 -14.51
CA SER A 302 11.47 6.44 -15.71
C SER A 302 11.27 4.93 -15.61
N PRO A 303 10.00 4.48 -15.53
CA PRO A 303 9.60 3.36 -14.69
C PRO A 303 10.55 2.18 -14.95
N PRO A 304 11.23 1.69 -13.89
CA PRO A 304 12.56 1.12 -14.02
C PRO A 304 12.56 -0.01 -15.03
N ALA A 305 13.44 0.09 -16.04
CA ALA A 305 13.45 -0.82 -17.18
C ALA A 305 13.45 -2.28 -16.67
N PRO A 306 12.48 -3.11 -17.11
CA PRO A 306 12.16 -4.39 -16.47
C PRO A 306 13.41 -5.23 -16.23
N THR A 307 13.71 -5.46 -14.97
CA THR A 307 14.97 -6.07 -14.54
C THR A 307 14.98 -7.55 -14.89
N ALA A 308 16.08 -8.04 -15.47
CA ALA A 308 16.24 -9.46 -15.81
C ALA A 308 16.16 -10.39 -14.57
N THR A 309 16.31 -9.83 -13.38
CA THR A 309 16.13 -10.48 -12.07
C THR A 309 14.99 -9.84 -11.28
N ALA A 310 14.38 -10.59 -10.37
CA ALA A 310 13.28 -10.17 -9.48
C ALA A 310 13.77 -9.25 -8.34
N GLY A 311 14.49 -8.18 -8.67
CA GLY A 311 15.32 -7.39 -7.73
C GLY A 311 16.81 -7.70 -7.88
N ASN A 312 17.67 -7.02 -7.10
CA ASN A 312 19.14 -7.05 -7.26
C ASN A 312 19.91 -7.50 -6.00
N LEU A 313 19.24 -8.17 -5.05
CA LEU A 313 19.86 -8.68 -3.83
C LEU A 313 20.90 -9.77 -4.15
N THR A 314 22.15 -9.56 -3.74
CA THR A 314 23.21 -10.56 -3.81
C THR A 314 23.17 -11.47 -2.58
N THR A 315 23.85 -12.63 -2.65
CA THR A 315 24.03 -13.50 -1.47
C THR A 315 24.68 -12.77 -0.28
N SER A 316 25.51 -11.75 -0.52
CA SER A 316 26.13 -10.92 0.53
C SER A 316 25.14 -9.95 1.17
N ASP A 317 24.18 -9.41 0.41
CA ASP A 317 23.10 -8.59 0.95
C ASP A 317 22.20 -9.45 1.86
N VAL A 318 21.82 -10.64 1.40
CA VAL A 318 21.00 -11.61 2.15
C VAL A 318 21.71 -12.05 3.44
N GLN A 319 23.00 -12.34 3.39
CA GLN A 319 23.80 -12.62 4.59
C GLN A 319 23.83 -11.43 5.56
N THR A 320 23.92 -10.19 5.04
CA THR A 320 23.93 -8.97 5.85
C THR A 320 22.60 -8.76 6.57
N ILE A 321 21.47 -8.86 5.86
CA ILE A 321 20.11 -8.75 6.40
C ILE A 321 19.88 -9.78 7.52
N ILE A 322 20.26 -11.05 7.28
CA ILE A 322 20.15 -12.13 8.29
C ILE A 322 21.08 -11.86 9.49
N SER A 323 22.33 -11.46 9.26
CA SER A 323 23.27 -11.12 10.34
C SER A 323 22.77 -9.96 11.20
N GLN A 324 22.20 -8.91 10.59
CA GLN A 324 21.59 -7.79 11.32
C GLN A 324 20.38 -8.25 12.16
N ALA A 325 19.46 -9.02 11.57
CA ALA A 325 18.30 -9.60 12.25
C ALA A 325 18.72 -10.42 13.49
N VAL A 326 19.60 -11.41 13.29
CA VAL A 326 20.03 -12.32 14.36
C VAL A 326 20.84 -11.57 15.44
N SER A 327 21.62 -10.54 15.08
CA SER A 327 22.32 -9.69 16.06
C SER A 327 21.33 -8.92 16.96
N ALA A 328 20.27 -8.36 16.37
CA ALA A 328 19.20 -7.70 17.11
C ALA A 328 18.45 -8.69 18.01
N ALA A 329 18.08 -9.87 17.49
CA ALA A 329 17.42 -10.93 18.25
C ALA A 329 18.24 -11.39 19.47
N VAL A 330 19.55 -11.60 19.30
CA VAL A 330 20.48 -11.88 20.40
C VAL A 330 20.49 -10.75 21.43
N SER A 331 20.53 -9.47 21.00
CA SER A 331 20.51 -8.32 21.92
C SER A 331 19.19 -8.16 22.71
N LEU A 332 18.08 -8.65 22.16
CA LEU A 332 16.76 -8.70 22.81
C LEU A 332 16.52 -9.98 23.63
N ASN A 333 17.49 -10.90 23.68
CA ASN A 333 17.34 -12.24 24.23
C ASN A 333 16.10 -12.96 23.66
N ARG A 334 16.04 -13.06 22.33
CA ARG A 334 15.03 -13.79 21.55
C ARG A 334 15.70 -14.70 20.53
N ALA A 335 15.17 -15.91 20.36
CA ALA A 335 15.57 -16.82 19.29
C ALA A 335 14.44 -16.87 18.26
N VAL A 336 14.75 -16.50 17.02
CA VAL A 336 13.77 -16.34 15.94
C VAL A 336 14.18 -17.13 14.69
N THR A 337 13.20 -17.38 13.82
CA THR A 337 13.42 -17.69 12.41
C THR A 337 13.40 -16.39 11.60
N VAL A 338 14.36 -16.24 10.70
CA VAL A 338 14.50 -15.10 9.79
C VAL A 338 14.38 -15.61 8.36
N ALA A 339 13.44 -15.07 7.58
CA ALA A 339 13.33 -15.32 6.15
C ALA A 339 13.65 -14.04 5.36
N VAL A 340 14.32 -14.20 4.22
CA VAL A 340 14.55 -13.13 3.24
C VAL A 340 14.02 -13.58 1.88
N THR A 341 13.31 -12.70 1.19
CA THR A 341 12.73 -12.93 -0.15
C THR A 341 13.15 -11.84 -1.13
N ASP A 342 13.18 -12.15 -2.43
CA ASP A 342 13.26 -11.15 -3.50
C ASP A 342 11.88 -10.56 -3.85
N ARG A 343 11.83 -9.62 -4.81
CA ARG A 343 10.62 -8.85 -5.14
C ARG A 343 9.44 -9.73 -5.58
N GLU A 344 9.72 -10.90 -6.16
CA GLU A 344 8.68 -11.86 -6.58
C GLU A 344 8.40 -12.94 -5.52
N ALA A 345 8.90 -12.74 -4.30
CA ALA A 345 8.83 -13.66 -3.18
C ALA A 345 9.59 -14.98 -3.38
N ASN A 346 10.65 -15.01 -4.21
CA ASN A 346 11.58 -16.15 -4.17
C ASN A 346 12.36 -16.11 -2.84
N VAL A 347 12.27 -17.17 -2.05
CA VAL A 347 12.99 -17.28 -0.77
C VAL A 347 14.49 -17.35 -1.02
N LEU A 348 15.23 -16.33 -0.59
CA LEU A 348 16.67 -16.19 -0.79
C LEU A 348 17.50 -16.80 0.34
N GLY A 349 16.87 -17.04 1.49
CA GLY A 349 17.43 -17.78 2.61
C GLY A 349 16.46 -17.81 3.78
N VAL A 350 16.46 -18.90 4.54
CA VAL A 350 15.83 -18.96 5.87
C VAL A 350 16.87 -19.39 6.89
N PHE A 351 17.06 -18.58 7.94
CA PHE A 351 17.94 -18.88 9.07
C PHE A 351 17.10 -19.15 10.31
N VAL A 352 17.33 -20.27 10.99
CA VAL A 352 16.66 -20.64 12.24
C VAL A 352 17.68 -20.52 13.37
N MET A 353 17.43 -19.64 14.33
CA MET A 353 18.29 -19.52 15.51
C MET A 353 18.20 -20.76 16.41
N THR A 354 19.29 -21.10 17.09
CA THR A 354 19.31 -22.16 18.09
C THR A 354 18.31 -21.84 19.21
N GLY A 355 17.28 -22.68 19.37
CA GLY A 355 16.22 -22.49 20.35
C GLY A 355 15.02 -21.65 19.87
N ALA A 356 14.96 -21.26 18.60
CA ALA A 356 13.76 -20.64 18.03
C ALA A 356 12.58 -21.64 18.00
N PRO A 357 11.31 -21.19 18.13
CA PRO A 357 10.15 -22.05 17.96
C PRO A 357 10.13 -22.72 16.59
N ALA A 358 9.89 -24.03 16.55
CA ALA A 358 9.76 -24.78 15.29
C ALA A 358 8.40 -24.54 14.61
N THR A 359 7.39 -24.12 15.39
CA THR A 359 6.00 -23.96 14.97
C THR A 359 5.40 -22.68 15.54
N THR A 360 4.43 -22.12 14.83
CA THR A 360 3.60 -20.99 15.24
C THR A 360 2.11 -21.35 15.11
N THR A 361 1.24 -20.62 15.80
CA THR A 361 -0.21 -20.88 15.81
C THR A 361 -0.95 -19.71 15.16
N ILE A 362 -1.71 -19.99 14.10
CA ILE A 362 -2.63 -19.03 13.48
C ILE A 362 -3.73 -18.71 14.51
N ARG A 363 -3.80 -17.45 14.96
CA ARG A 363 -4.77 -17.00 15.97
C ARG A 363 -5.09 -15.51 15.86
N SER A 364 -6.35 -15.13 16.05
CA SER A 364 -6.79 -13.74 16.12
C SER A 364 -7.98 -13.62 17.09
N VAL A 365 -9.00 -12.83 16.75
CA VAL A 365 -10.24 -12.66 17.53
C VAL A 365 -11.29 -13.75 17.30
N GLY A 366 -11.05 -14.66 16.36
CA GLY A 366 -12.03 -15.69 15.98
C GLY A 366 -12.16 -16.81 17.01
N THR A 367 -13.29 -17.53 16.96
CA THR A 367 -13.49 -18.69 17.83
C THR A 367 -12.55 -19.83 17.45
N ALA A 368 -11.72 -20.31 18.39
CA ALA A 368 -10.76 -21.38 18.17
C ALA A 368 -11.40 -22.64 17.54
N GLY A 369 -10.78 -23.18 16.49
CA GLY A 369 -11.30 -24.29 15.68
C GLY A 369 -12.25 -23.87 14.55
N ARG A 370 -12.62 -22.59 14.43
CA ARG A 370 -13.28 -22.02 13.24
C ARG A 370 -12.23 -21.48 12.27
N GLY A 371 -12.52 -21.47 10.97
CA GLY A 371 -11.57 -21.03 9.94
C GLY A 371 -10.20 -21.69 10.09
N LEU A 372 -9.14 -20.90 10.19
CA LEU A 372 -7.79 -21.38 10.54
C LEU A 372 -7.41 -21.12 12.02
N GLU A 373 -8.31 -20.62 12.87
CA GLU A 373 -8.05 -20.30 14.28
C GLU A 373 -7.60 -21.54 15.07
N GLY A 374 -6.41 -21.48 15.67
CA GLY A 374 -5.76 -22.59 16.36
C GLY A 374 -4.97 -23.55 15.45
N THR A 375 -4.83 -23.25 14.16
CA THR A 375 -4.02 -24.08 13.24
C THR A 375 -2.53 -23.89 13.53
N VAL A 376 -1.83 -24.97 13.83
CA VAL A 376 -0.37 -24.97 14.05
C VAL A 376 0.36 -25.22 12.73
N VAL A 377 1.32 -24.36 12.39
CA VAL A 377 2.12 -24.42 11.16
C VAL A 377 3.62 -24.23 11.47
N PRO A 378 4.56 -24.67 10.61
CA PRO A 378 5.99 -24.45 10.84
C PRO A 378 6.34 -22.94 10.83
N ALA A 379 7.13 -22.49 11.81
CA ALA A 379 7.49 -21.08 11.98
C ALA A 379 8.17 -20.47 10.73
N ALA A 380 8.97 -21.27 10.01
CA ALA A 380 9.58 -20.85 8.75
C ALA A 380 8.55 -20.44 7.67
N LEU A 381 7.36 -21.04 7.64
CA LEU A 381 6.33 -20.68 6.66
C LEU A 381 5.68 -19.33 6.97
N ALA A 382 5.54 -18.98 8.26
CA ALA A 382 5.09 -17.66 8.70
C ALA A 382 6.15 -16.60 8.42
N ALA A 383 7.43 -16.84 8.76
CA ALA A 383 8.53 -15.94 8.42
C ALA A 383 8.60 -15.64 6.91
N ILE A 384 8.48 -16.67 6.05
CA ILE A 384 8.43 -16.50 4.58
C ILE A 384 7.22 -15.66 4.16
N SER A 385 6.04 -15.90 4.75
CA SER A 385 4.82 -15.16 4.41
C SER A 385 4.89 -13.69 4.86
N LYS A 386 5.49 -13.42 6.03
CA LYS A 386 5.83 -12.07 6.52
C LYS A 386 6.82 -11.35 5.56
N ALA A 387 7.91 -12.00 5.15
CA ALA A 387 8.89 -11.45 4.22
C ALA A 387 8.29 -11.16 2.82
N GLY A 388 7.55 -12.13 2.30
CA GLY A 388 6.89 -12.04 1.01
C GLY A 388 5.80 -10.96 0.98
N THR A 389 5.12 -10.69 2.09
CA THR A 389 4.12 -9.61 2.18
C THR A 389 4.75 -8.25 1.90
N GLY A 390 5.85 -7.90 2.59
CA GLY A 390 6.59 -6.67 2.30
C GLY A 390 7.09 -6.59 0.85
N SER A 391 7.53 -7.74 0.31
CA SER A 391 8.01 -7.86 -1.08
C SER A 391 6.93 -7.61 -2.12
N LEU A 392 5.75 -8.22 -1.96
CA LEU A 392 4.69 -8.24 -2.99
C LEU A 392 3.80 -6.98 -2.98
N PHE A 393 3.68 -6.28 -1.84
CA PHE A 393 2.94 -5.01 -1.75
C PHE A 393 3.74 -3.77 -2.15
N SER A 394 5.07 -3.81 -2.06
CA SER A 394 5.92 -2.62 -2.23
C SER A 394 6.32 -2.35 -3.68
N THR A 395 6.49 -1.08 -4.00
CA THR A 395 6.78 -0.54 -5.35
C THR A 395 7.76 0.65 -5.25
N THR A 396 8.06 1.38 -6.33
CA THR A 396 8.77 2.67 -6.21
C THR A 396 7.85 3.83 -5.78
N GLY A 397 6.54 3.61 -5.69
CA GLY A 397 5.55 4.60 -5.24
C GLY A 397 4.97 4.34 -3.84
N ASN A 398 5.06 3.12 -3.30
CA ASN A 398 4.54 2.78 -1.97
C ASN A 398 5.40 1.70 -1.27
N ALA A 399 5.62 1.84 0.04
CA ALA A 399 6.30 0.85 0.88
C ALA A 399 5.40 0.44 2.05
N PHE A 400 4.95 -0.81 2.02
CA PHE A 400 4.01 -1.40 2.98
C PHE A 400 4.66 -2.55 3.75
N THR A 401 4.27 -2.70 5.02
CA THR A 401 4.70 -3.79 5.91
C THR A 401 3.55 -4.77 6.17
N THR A 402 3.81 -5.83 6.92
CA THR A 402 2.75 -6.69 7.46
C THR A 402 1.84 -5.96 8.44
N ARG A 403 2.30 -4.93 9.15
CA ARG A 403 1.42 -4.05 9.95
C ARG A 403 0.50 -3.22 9.07
N THR A 404 1.01 -2.69 7.95
CA THR A 404 0.17 -2.01 6.95
C THR A 404 -0.90 -2.95 6.41
N ALA A 405 -0.53 -4.19 6.06
CA ALA A 405 -1.47 -5.21 5.61
C ALA A 405 -2.49 -5.55 6.71
N GLY A 406 -2.05 -5.78 7.94
CA GLY A 406 -2.90 -6.07 9.10
C GLY A 406 -3.96 -5.02 9.35
N PHE A 407 -3.64 -3.74 9.16
CA PHE A 407 -4.56 -2.61 9.33
C PHE A 407 -5.65 -2.52 8.23
N ILE A 408 -5.38 -2.98 7.00
CA ILE A 408 -6.26 -2.82 5.84
C ILE A 408 -7.12 -4.06 5.49
N ILE A 409 -7.09 -5.10 6.32
CA ILE A 409 -7.82 -6.37 6.12
C ILE A 409 -8.95 -6.64 7.12
N GLN A 410 -9.21 -5.71 8.05
CA GLN A 410 -10.08 -5.95 9.21
C GLN A 410 -11.56 -5.64 8.92
N GLU A 411 -12.43 -5.98 9.88
CA GLU A 411 -13.86 -5.68 9.81
C GLU A 411 -14.15 -4.19 9.87
N HIS A 412 -13.32 -3.38 10.53
CA HIS A 412 -13.43 -1.91 10.57
C HIS A 412 -12.18 -1.22 10.00
N PHE A 413 -12.36 -0.05 9.39
CA PHE A 413 -11.29 0.82 8.90
C PHE A 413 -11.46 2.28 9.39
N PRO A 414 -10.58 2.77 10.29
CA PRO A 414 -9.51 2.02 10.96
C PRO A 414 -10.05 0.95 11.92
N PRO A 415 -9.25 -0.06 12.29
CA PRO A 415 -9.59 -1.03 13.33
C PRO A 415 -9.96 -0.35 14.67
N GLY A 416 -10.83 -1.00 15.45
CA GLY A 416 -11.25 -0.52 16.78
C GLY A 416 -12.25 0.65 16.77
N ILE A 417 -12.64 1.17 15.59
CA ILE A 417 -13.62 2.27 15.48
C ILE A 417 -14.93 1.76 14.88
N ASP A 418 -15.95 1.65 15.72
CA ASP A 418 -17.31 1.22 15.35
C ASP A 418 -17.95 2.10 14.26
N PHE A 419 -18.93 1.50 13.56
CA PHE A 419 -19.70 2.13 12.48
C PHE A 419 -18.83 2.62 11.30
N ARG A 420 -17.76 1.86 11.00
CA ARG A 420 -16.87 2.05 9.85
C ARG A 420 -16.96 0.91 8.86
N SER A 421 -16.78 1.20 7.58
CA SER A 421 -16.61 0.18 6.54
C SER A 421 -15.38 -0.70 6.80
N GLY A 422 -15.31 -1.84 6.12
CA GLY A 422 -14.15 -2.73 6.20
C GLY A 422 -12.85 -2.14 5.69
N GLY A 423 -11.74 -2.79 6.06
CA GLY A 423 -10.45 -2.55 5.45
C GLY A 423 -10.51 -2.72 3.93
N PRO A 424 -9.86 -1.85 3.13
CA PRO A 424 -10.03 -1.85 1.68
C PRO A 424 -9.58 -3.14 0.99
N LEU A 425 -8.70 -3.94 1.61
CA LEU A 425 -8.22 -5.23 1.09
C LEU A 425 -8.67 -6.42 1.95
N TYR A 426 -9.78 -6.29 2.70
CA TYR A 426 -10.43 -7.37 3.44
C TYR A 426 -10.55 -8.65 2.58
N GLY A 427 -9.87 -9.74 3.01
CA GLY A 427 -9.82 -11.03 2.29
C GLY A 427 -8.57 -11.26 1.42
N VAL A 428 -7.68 -10.27 1.28
CA VAL A 428 -6.45 -10.40 0.45
C VAL A 428 -5.47 -11.46 0.97
N GLN A 429 -5.55 -11.81 2.26
CA GLN A 429 -4.76 -12.89 2.89
C GLN A 429 -4.84 -14.18 2.06
N PHE A 430 -6.01 -14.50 1.52
CA PHE A 430 -6.28 -15.71 0.76
C PHE A 430 -5.92 -15.57 -0.74
N SER A 431 -4.75 -14.98 -1.01
CA SER A 431 -4.16 -14.86 -2.35
C SER A 431 -2.66 -15.14 -2.34
N SER A 432 -2.07 -15.35 -3.52
CA SER A 432 -0.68 -15.82 -3.71
C SER A 432 -0.37 -17.17 -3.05
N LEU A 433 -1.40 -18.00 -2.83
CA LEU A 433 -1.37 -19.24 -2.05
C LEU A 433 -0.61 -20.40 -2.76
N PRO A 434 -0.10 -21.41 -2.04
CA PRO A 434 0.62 -22.55 -2.64
C PRO A 434 -0.26 -23.43 -3.55
N CYS A 435 -1.58 -23.34 -3.40
CA CYS A 435 -2.56 -24.01 -4.26
C CYS A 435 -2.94 -23.22 -5.53
N SER A 436 -2.40 -22.00 -5.73
CA SER A 436 -2.73 -21.16 -6.89
C SER A 436 -2.07 -21.68 -8.19
N ASP A 437 -2.81 -21.59 -9.29
CA ASP A 437 -2.30 -21.80 -10.64
C ASP A 437 -1.56 -20.57 -11.18
N ILE A 438 -1.80 -19.38 -10.60
CA ILE A 438 -1.33 -18.09 -11.12
C ILE A 438 0.04 -17.71 -10.55
N LYS A 439 0.13 -17.18 -9.32
CA LYS A 439 1.40 -16.64 -8.80
C LYS A 439 2.34 -17.75 -8.34
N ARG A 440 3.53 -17.79 -8.95
CA ARG A 440 4.65 -18.66 -8.58
C ARG A 440 5.94 -17.81 -8.50
N PRO A 441 6.85 -18.05 -7.54
CA PRO A 441 6.60 -18.77 -6.29
C PRO A 441 5.45 -18.14 -5.49
N SER A 442 4.89 -18.91 -4.57
CA SER A 442 3.74 -18.58 -3.72
C SER A 442 4.17 -18.25 -2.29
N LEU A 443 3.31 -17.55 -1.56
CA LEU A 443 3.45 -17.35 -0.11
C LEU A 443 2.79 -18.54 0.62
N PRO A 444 3.49 -19.28 1.50
CA PRO A 444 2.97 -20.48 2.13
C PRO A 444 1.65 -20.31 2.87
N LEU A 445 1.48 -19.19 3.60
CA LEU A 445 0.28 -18.85 4.35
C LEU A 445 -0.51 -17.69 3.72
N GLY A 446 -0.24 -17.37 2.45
CA GLY A 446 -0.77 -16.18 1.79
C GLY A 446 -0.14 -14.89 2.29
N LEU A 447 -0.87 -13.77 2.17
CA LEU A 447 -0.41 -12.46 2.66
C LEU A 447 -0.68 -12.31 4.16
N SER A 448 0.32 -11.79 4.87
CA SER A 448 0.37 -11.73 6.33
C SER A 448 -0.01 -10.36 6.87
N GLY A 449 -0.99 -10.30 7.77
CA GLY A 449 -1.30 -9.09 8.53
C GLY A 449 -0.50 -8.94 9.83
N ASP A 450 0.55 -9.74 10.01
CA ASP A 450 1.16 -10.00 11.30
C ASP A 450 2.49 -9.25 11.48
N PRO A 451 2.62 -8.29 12.43
CA PRO A 451 3.80 -7.45 12.59
C PRO A 451 5.12 -8.24 12.67
N GLY A 452 6.11 -7.85 11.86
CA GLY A 452 7.38 -8.59 11.74
C GLY A 452 7.86 -8.83 10.30
N GLY A 453 7.11 -8.37 9.29
CA GLY A 453 7.51 -8.38 7.88
C GLY A 453 7.68 -6.97 7.31
N LEU A 454 8.90 -6.63 6.89
CA LEU A 454 9.25 -5.33 6.30
C LEU A 454 9.77 -5.50 4.85
N PRO A 455 9.56 -4.51 3.97
CA PRO A 455 10.13 -4.51 2.64
C PRO A 455 11.63 -4.17 2.68
N ILE A 456 12.38 -4.73 1.73
CA ILE A 456 13.82 -4.48 1.55
C ILE A 456 14.01 -3.69 0.26
N TYR A 457 14.64 -2.52 0.39
CA TYR A 457 14.94 -1.60 -0.69
C TYR A 457 16.45 -1.55 -0.97
N LYS A 458 16.82 -1.29 -2.21
CA LYS A 458 18.21 -1.01 -2.59
C LYS A 458 18.21 0.05 -3.68
N ASP A 459 19.05 1.08 -3.50
CA ASP A 459 19.13 2.24 -4.39
C ASP A 459 17.77 2.94 -4.64
N GLY A 460 16.88 2.91 -3.64
CA GLY A 460 15.53 3.47 -3.70
C GLY A 460 14.46 2.57 -4.35
N ILE A 461 14.84 1.41 -4.87
CA ILE A 461 13.93 0.45 -5.53
C ILE A 461 13.55 -0.68 -4.56
N ALA A 462 12.27 -1.08 -4.55
CA ALA A 462 11.83 -2.26 -3.81
C ALA A 462 12.37 -3.54 -4.48
N VAL A 463 13.19 -4.32 -3.77
CA VAL A 463 13.93 -5.48 -4.30
C VAL A 463 13.70 -6.78 -3.53
N GLY A 464 12.94 -6.74 -2.45
CA GLY A 464 12.61 -7.91 -1.64
C GLY A 464 11.91 -7.58 -0.33
N GLY A 465 12.09 -8.46 0.66
CA GLY A 465 11.52 -8.32 1.99
C GLY A 465 12.20 -9.22 3.01
N VAL A 466 12.02 -8.89 4.28
CA VAL A 466 12.50 -9.65 5.45
C VAL A 466 11.32 -9.93 6.37
N GLY A 467 11.28 -11.14 6.95
CA GLY A 467 10.20 -11.61 7.81
C GLY A 467 10.74 -12.39 8.99
N ILE A 468 10.24 -12.08 10.17
CA ILE A 468 10.69 -12.64 11.45
C ILE A 468 9.54 -13.45 12.08
N GLU A 469 9.86 -14.57 12.72
CA GLU A 469 8.91 -15.39 13.48
C GLU A 469 9.62 -16.01 14.69
N GLY A 470 9.06 -15.89 15.90
CA GLY A 470 9.65 -16.41 17.12
C GLY A 470 8.88 -16.17 18.42
N ASP A 471 7.70 -15.52 18.42
CA ASP A 471 6.79 -15.53 19.57
C ASP A 471 5.81 -16.73 19.55
N GLY A 472 5.63 -17.38 18.39
CA GLY A 472 4.74 -18.54 18.21
C GLY A 472 3.28 -18.17 17.88
N SER A 473 3.04 -16.92 17.49
CA SER A 473 1.78 -16.36 17.03
C SER A 473 1.83 -16.02 15.54
N TYR A 474 0.80 -16.41 14.79
CA TYR A 474 0.51 -15.82 13.48
C TYR A 474 -0.82 -15.08 13.59
N THR A 475 -0.76 -13.77 13.84
CA THR A 475 -1.91 -12.91 14.24
C THR A 475 -2.09 -11.71 13.31
N VAL A 476 -2.84 -10.71 13.76
CA VAL A 476 -2.80 -9.33 13.26
C VAL A 476 -2.72 -8.38 14.46
N ASP A 477 -2.22 -7.17 14.24
CA ASP A 477 -2.45 -6.03 15.13
C ASP A 477 -3.97 -5.74 15.20
N ARG A 478 -4.53 -5.64 16.41
CA ARG A 478 -5.98 -5.45 16.65
C ARG A 478 -6.32 -4.14 17.36
N ASP A 479 -5.35 -3.44 17.92
CA ASP A 479 -5.53 -2.15 18.59
C ASP A 479 -4.38 -1.20 18.19
N PRO A 480 -4.44 -0.62 16.99
CA PRO A 480 -3.40 0.29 16.49
C PRO A 480 -3.33 1.62 17.27
N SER A 481 -4.05 1.76 18.40
CA SER A 481 -3.98 2.91 19.30
C SER A 481 -3.02 2.72 20.49
N ASP A 482 -2.55 1.50 20.75
CA ASP A 482 -1.59 1.22 21.84
C ASP A 482 -0.12 1.51 21.47
N PHE A 483 0.17 1.60 20.17
CA PHE A 483 1.49 1.77 19.57
C PHE A 483 2.52 0.69 19.99
N ASP A 484 2.08 -0.58 20.03
CA ASP A 484 2.93 -1.73 20.37
C ASP A 484 4.19 -1.83 19.50
N GLN A 485 5.26 -2.36 20.08
CA GLN A 485 6.53 -2.63 19.37
C GLN A 485 6.93 -4.08 19.61
N PRO A 486 6.34 -5.04 18.87
CA PRO A 486 6.59 -6.45 19.08
C PRO A 486 8.02 -6.79 18.68
N ALA A 487 8.61 -7.78 19.35
CA ALA A 487 10.03 -8.11 19.19
C ALA A 487 10.40 -8.46 17.74
N GLU A 488 9.46 -9.05 16.99
CA GLU A 488 9.64 -9.43 15.59
C GLU A 488 9.73 -8.20 14.67
N GLU A 489 8.93 -7.16 14.91
CA GLU A 489 9.00 -5.89 14.18
C GLU A 489 10.29 -5.12 14.53
N LEU A 490 10.70 -5.10 15.81
CA LEU A 490 11.98 -4.53 16.24
C LEU A 490 13.18 -5.21 15.56
N ILE A 491 13.13 -6.54 15.39
CA ILE A 491 14.16 -7.31 14.70
C ILE A 491 14.10 -7.05 13.18
N ALA A 492 12.92 -7.00 12.57
CA ALA A 492 12.75 -6.72 11.14
C ALA A 492 13.25 -5.31 10.78
N ALA A 493 12.94 -4.30 11.59
CA ALA A 493 13.45 -2.94 11.44
C ALA A 493 14.97 -2.86 11.64
N SER A 494 15.55 -3.76 12.44
CA SER A 494 17.01 -3.87 12.58
C SER A 494 17.66 -4.54 11.37
N ALA A 495 16.95 -5.46 10.72
CA ALA A 495 17.40 -6.25 9.56
C ALA A 495 17.34 -5.49 8.22
N ALA A 496 16.54 -4.41 8.16
CA ALA A 496 16.44 -3.54 7.00
C ALA A 496 17.50 -2.42 6.97
N ARG A 497 18.57 -2.50 7.77
CA ARG A 497 19.51 -1.37 7.94
C ARG A 497 20.46 -1.23 6.77
N GLY A 498 20.45 -0.06 6.13
CA GLY A 498 21.07 0.17 4.82
C GLY A 498 20.24 -0.35 3.65
N PHE A 499 19.00 -0.79 3.91
CA PHE A 499 18.03 -1.30 2.95
C PHE A 499 16.62 -0.72 3.19
N GLU A 500 16.54 0.44 3.85
CA GLU A 500 15.29 1.04 4.31
C GLU A 500 14.45 1.59 3.15
N ALA A 501 13.13 1.45 3.24
CA ALA A 501 12.19 2.12 2.35
C ALA A 501 12.40 3.65 2.36
N PRO A 502 12.42 4.34 1.21
CA PRO A 502 12.48 5.80 1.14
C PRO A 502 11.34 6.44 1.96
N PRO A 503 11.62 7.38 2.88
CA PRO A 503 10.61 7.87 3.83
C PRO A 503 9.31 8.39 3.20
N LEU A 504 9.42 9.08 2.06
CA LEU A 504 8.28 9.66 1.32
C LEU A 504 7.22 8.62 0.94
N ILE A 505 7.62 7.40 0.55
CA ILE A 505 6.70 6.38 0.03
C ILE A 505 6.18 5.40 1.09
N ARG A 506 6.59 5.55 2.36
CA ARG A 506 6.13 4.67 3.44
C ARG A 506 4.65 4.85 3.73
N ALA A 507 3.99 3.78 4.19
CA ALA A 507 2.57 3.77 4.53
C ALA A 507 2.14 4.92 5.46
N ASP A 508 3.00 5.33 6.39
CA ASP A 508 2.75 6.45 7.31
C ASP A 508 2.72 7.82 6.63
N ASN A 509 3.10 7.94 5.35
CA ASN A 509 2.90 9.12 4.51
C ASN A 509 1.78 8.95 3.47
N ILE A 510 0.95 7.91 3.59
CA ILE A 510 -0.16 7.61 2.68
C ILE A 510 -1.50 7.70 3.42
N LEU A 511 -2.48 8.36 2.79
CA LEU A 511 -3.83 8.56 3.34
C LEU A 511 -4.89 7.88 2.45
N VAL A 512 -5.68 6.96 3.02
CA VAL A 512 -6.80 6.30 2.34
C VAL A 512 -8.10 6.74 3.01
N ASP A 513 -9.02 7.35 2.26
CA ASP A 513 -10.24 8.01 2.79
C ASP A 513 -9.96 8.96 3.99
N GLY A 514 -8.77 9.59 4.01
CA GLY A 514 -8.30 10.50 5.06
C GLY A 514 -7.65 9.81 6.27
N ILE A 515 -7.59 8.48 6.30
CA ILE A 515 -6.98 7.67 7.35
C ILE A 515 -5.52 7.39 6.98
N ARG A 516 -4.58 7.69 7.88
CA ARG A 516 -3.16 7.38 7.73
C ARG A 516 -2.93 5.89 7.95
N LEU A 517 -2.20 5.23 7.06
CA LEU A 517 -1.86 3.82 7.21
C LEU A 517 -0.63 3.66 8.13
N PRO A 518 -0.54 2.64 8.99
CA PRO A 518 0.67 2.38 9.77
C PRO A 518 1.75 1.75 8.89
N TYR A 519 2.99 2.27 8.95
CA TYR A 519 4.16 1.61 8.39
C TYR A 519 4.81 0.69 9.42
N SER A 520 5.29 1.27 10.52
CA SER A 520 5.83 0.53 11.65
C SER A 520 5.79 1.39 12.91
N ASN A 521 5.56 0.76 14.06
CA ASN A 521 5.57 1.44 15.36
C ASN A 521 6.98 1.58 15.96
N VAL A 522 8.00 0.95 15.33
CA VAL A 522 9.38 0.93 15.85
C VAL A 522 10.02 2.30 15.77
N ALA A 523 10.08 2.98 16.92
CA ALA A 523 10.72 4.29 17.03
C ALA A 523 12.26 4.21 17.06
N ASN A 524 12.83 3.13 17.62
CA ASN A 524 14.27 2.93 17.75
C ASN A 524 14.63 1.45 17.57
N ALA A 525 15.05 1.04 16.36
CA ALA A 525 15.46 -0.33 16.08
C ALA A 525 16.82 -0.66 16.75
N PRO A 526 16.96 -1.82 17.44
CA PRO A 526 18.21 -2.25 18.07
C PRO A 526 19.43 -2.21 17.14
N ALA A 527 20.49 -1.50 17.55
CA ALA A 527 21.72 -1.33 16.78
C ALA A 527 22.99 -1.95 17.43
N PRO A 528 22.99 -3.25 17.78
CA PRO A 528 24.20 -3.93 18.24
C PRO A 528 25.22 -4.10 17.10
N THR A 529 26.48 -4.33 17.47
CA THR A 529 27.53 -4.76 16.53
C THR A 529 27.08 -6.00 15.79
N THR A 530 27.13 -5.97 14.45
CA THR A 530 26.68 -7.07 13.61
C THR A 530 27.59 -8.28 13.75
N ILE A 531 27.02 -9.41 14.19
CA ILE A 531 27.72 -10.69 14.30
C ILE A 531 28.02 -11.20 12.89
N PRO A 532 29.27 -11.59 12.56
CA PRO A 532 29.62 -12.16 11.26
C PRO A 532 28.77 -13.38 10.91
N PHE A 533 28.37 -13.52 9.65
CA PHE A 533 27.40 -14.54 9.22
C PHE A 533 27.81 -15.99 9.61
N GLY A 534 29.10 -16.32 9.49
CA GLY A 534 29.64 -17.63 9.88
C GLY A 534 29.73 -17.88 11.40
N SER A 535 29.27 -16.93 12.22
CA SER A 535 29.29 -16.99 13.69
C SER A 535 27.91 -16.78 14.32
N LEU A 536 26.84 -16.81 13.51
CA LEU A 536 25.47 -16.65 14.01
C LEU A 536 25.00 -17.89 14.80
N PRO A 537 24.29 -17.73 15.93
CA PRO A 537 23.79 -18.84 16.75
C PRO A 537 22.56 -19.50 16.11
N GLY A 538 22.78 -20.38 15.14
CA GLY A 538 21.73 -21.11 14.42
C GLY A 538 22.24 -21.77 13.14
N ALA A 539 21.34 -22.05 12.20
CA ALA A 539 21.67 -22.61 10.89
C ALA A 539 20.74 -22.11 9.78
N ILE A 540 21.22 -22.15 8.53
CA ILE A 540 20.35 -22.04 7.35
C ILE A 540 19.53 -23.33 7.22
N LEU A 541 18.22 -23.19 7.05
CA LEU A 541 17.30 -24.29 6.82
C LEU A 541 17.52 -24.85 5.40
N GLY A 542 17.93 -26.11 5.28
CA GLY A 542 18.41 -26.69 4.02
C GLY A 542 17.42 -26.70 2.85
N ALA A 543 16.12 -26.55 3.11
CA ALA A 543 15.10 -26.36 2.06
C ALA A 543 15.13 -24.97 1.40
N PHE A 544 15.73 -23.98 2.08
CA PHE A 544 15.82 -22.57 1.65
C PHE A 544 17.27 -22.06 1.78
N PRO A 545 18.20 -22.59 0.97
CA PRO A 545 19.61 -22.22 1.01
C PRO A 545 19.83 -20.76 0.58
N LEU A 546 20.97 -20.20 1.01
CA LEU A 546 21.40 -18.86 0.61
C LEU A 546 21.59 -18.75 -0.92
N ARG A 547 20.96 -17.74 -1.53
CA ARG A 547 21.11 -17.36 -2.94
C ARG A 547 20.86 -15.87 -3.17
N SER A 548 21.28 -15.36 -4.31
CA SER A 548 20.88 -14.04 -4.81
C SER A 548 19.43 -14.04 -5.32
N ALA A 549 18.87 -12.86 -5.59
CA ALA A 549 17.63 -12.68 -6.34
C ALA A 549 17.63 -13.55 -7.61
N GLN A 550 16.47 -14.10 -7.96
CA GLN A 550 16.30 -15.01 -9.07
C GLN A 550 15.99 -14.26 -10.37
N THR A 551 16.03 -14.93 -11.53
CA THR A 551 15.49 -14.40 -12.79
C THR A 551 14.02 -14.02 -12.59
N SER A 552 13.58 -12.90 -13.15
CA SER A 552 12.16 -12.51 -13.10
C SER A 552 11.30 -13.51 -13.87
N ALA A 553 10.10 -13.83 -13.34
CA ALA A 553 9.07 -14.55 -14.10
C ALA A 553 8.37 -13.66 -15.13
N PHE A 554 8.54 -12.33 -15.01
CA PHE A 554 7.94 -11.33 -15.87
C PHE A 554 8.91 -10.88 -16.97
N VAL A 555 8.39 -10.63 -18.17
CA VAL A 555 9.13 -10.11 -19.32
C VAL A 555 8.47 -8.86 -19.88
N ALA A 556 9.29 -7.95 -20.42
CA ALA A 556 8.83 -6.67 -20.97
C ALA A 556 7.77 -6.83 -22.07
N ALA A 557 6.70 -6.02 -22.00
CA ALA A 557 5.64 -5.99 -22.99
C ALA A 557 5.04 -4.59 -23.14
N VAL A 558 4.35 -4.35 -24.27
CA VAL A 558 3.58 -3.13 -24.52
C VAL A 558 2.19 -3.52 -24.98
N VAL A 559 1.16 -3.02 -24.29
CA VAL A 559 -0.25 -3.31 -24.58
C VAL A 559 -1.03 -2.00 -24.58
N GLY A 560 -1.80 -1.74 -25.66
CA GLY A 560 -2.50 -0.47 -25.84
C GLY A 560 -1.60 0.77 -25.97
N GLY A 561 -0.30 0.59 -26.22
CA GLY A 561 0.71 1.66 -26.16
C GLY A 561 1.30 1.92 -24.77
N VAL A 562 0.82 1.22 -23.73
CA VAL A 562 1.30 1.32 -22.35
C VAL A 562 2.37 0.27 -22.09
N SER A 563 3.49 0.68 -21.50
CA SER A 563 4.59 -0.21 -21.13
C SER A 563 4.30 -0.98 -19.84
N GLY A 564 4.69 -2.25 -19.82
CA GLY A 564 4.51 -3.13 -18.68
C GLY A 564 5.23 -4.45 -18.86
N GLU A 565 4.71 -5.48 -18.21
CA GLU A 565 5.32 -6.79 -18.12
C GLU A 565 4.24 -7.89 -18.21
N VAL A 566 4.63 -9.08 -18.68
CA VAL A 566 3.77 -10.26 -18.81
C VAL A 566 4.48 -11.51 -18.30
N ASP A 567 3.72 -12.48 -17.82
CA ASP A 567 4.20 -13.85 -17.62
C ASP A 567 3.95 -14.65 -18.91
N THR A 568 4.95 -15.39 -19.39
CA THR A 568 4.87 -16.13 -20.67
C THR A 568 3.89 -17.29 -20.66
N ARG A 569 3.33 -17.66 -19.49
CA ARG A 569 2.19 -18.60 -19.38
C ARG A 569 0.86 -17.99 -19.82
N PHE A 570 0.74 -16.67 -19.83
CA PHE A 570 -0.49 -15.93 -20.13
C PHE A 570 -0.31 -14.89 -21.25
N PHE A 571 0.79 -14.99 -22.02
CA PHE A 571 1.09 -14.15 -23.17
C PHE A 571 1.81 -14.95 -24.27
N PRO A 572 1.48 -14.80 -25.57
CA PRO A 572 0.46 -13.90 -26.13
C PRO A 572 -0.96 -14.27 -25.70
N PHE A 573 -1.87 -13.29 -25.73
CA PHE A 573 -3.27 -13.49 -25.35
C PHE A 573 -3.97 -14.48 -26.28
N VAL A 574 -4.90 -15.26 -25.73
CA VAL A 574 -5.63 -16.33 -26.43
C VAL A 574 -7.12 -16.03 -26.52
N ALA A 575 -7.81 -16.68 -27.46
CA ALA A 575 -9.26 -16.66 -27.51
C ALA A 575 -9.85 -17.60 -26.44
N GLY A 576 -10.95 -17.19 -25.81
CA GLY A 576 -11.75 -18.05 -24.94
C GLY A 576 -12.54 -19.07 -25.74
N THR A 577 -12.77 -20.24 -25.15
CA THR A 577 -13.54 -21.33 -25.76
C THR A 577 -14.97 -21.39 -25.22
N THR A 578 -15.28 -20.73 -24.10
CA THR A 578 -16.60 -20.76 -23.47
C THR A 578 -17.16 -19.34 -23.21
N PRO A 579 -18.36 -19.00 -23.73
CA PRO A 579 -19.23 -19.80 -24.59
C PRO A 579 -18.66 -19.96 -26.00
N ALA A 580 -18.87 -21.14 -26.60
CA ALA A 580 -18.39 -21.44 -27.95
C ALA A 580 -19.15 -20.64 -29.03
N GLY A 581 -18.50 -20.43 -30.18
CA GLY A 581 -19.08 -19.75 -31.34
C GLY A 581 -18.98 -18.21 -31.25
N PRO A 582 -19.94 -17.45 -31.82
CA PRO A 582 -19.80 -16.00 -32.02
C PRO A 582 -19.80 -15.16 -30.74
N ASN A 583 -20.22 -15.73 -29.60
CA ASN A 583 -20.14 -15.08 -28.30
C ASN A 583 -18.81 -15.32 -27.58
N ALA A 584 -17.88 -16.11 -28.12
CA ALA A 584 -16.54 -16.24 -27.55
C ALA A 584 -15.81 -14.88 -27.49
N LEU A 585 -14.92 -14.72 -26.50
CA LEU A 585 -13.90 -13.67 -26.53
C LEU A 585 -12.78 -14.11 -27.47
N SER A 586 -12.59 -13.41 -28.59
CA SER A 586 -11.46 -13.58 -29.50
C SER A 586 -10.19 -12.92 -28.94
N VAL A 587 -9.04 -13.26 -29.51
CA VAL A 587 -7.74 -12.60 -29.18
C VAL A 587 -7.85 -11.07 -29.34
N ALA A 588 -8.58 -10.58 -30.35
CA ALA A 588 -8.79 -9.16 -30.57
C ALA A 588 -9.66 -8.51 -29.48
N ASP A 589 -10.69 -9.21 -28.99
CA ASP A 589 -11.52 -8.72 -27.87
C ASP A 589 -10.66 -8.62 -26.60
N VAL A 590 -9.89 -9.66 -26.26
CA VAL A 590 -9.01 -9.70 -25.08
C VAL A 590 -7.92 -8.61 -25.15
N GLN A 591 -7.27 -8.46 -26.30
CA GLN A 591 -6.31 -7.38 -26.56
C GLN A 591 -6.93 -5.99 -26.36
N THR A 592 -8.17 -5.78 -26.84
CA THR A 592 -8.89 -4.50 -26.70
C THR A 592 -9.25 -4.22 -25.24
N ILE A 593 -9.79 -5.22 -24.53
CA ILE A 593 -10.19 -5.11 -23.12
C ILE A 593 -8.99 -4.76 -22.23
N ILE A 594 -7.85 -5.44 -22.42
CA ILE A 594 -6.63 -5.17 -21.65
C ILE A 594 -6.00 -3.83 -22.07
N ALA A 595 -6.04 -3.46 -23.36
CA ALA A 595 -5.54 -2.17 -23.84
C ALA A 595 -6.32 -0.98 -23.28
N HIS A 596 -7.66 -1.03 -23.27
CA HIS A 596 -8.49 0.04 -22.69
C HIS A 596 -8.27 0.17 -21.18
N ALA A 597 -8.15 -0.96 -20.46
CA ALA A 597 -7.80 -0.94 -19.04
C ALA A 597 -6.41 -0.33 -18.81
N ALA A 598 -5.40 -0.71 -19.61
CA ALA A 598 -4.05 -0.15 -19.51
C ALA A 598 -4.02 1.35 -19.76
N GLN A 599 -4.76 1.83 -20.76
CA GLN A 599 -4.90 3.25 -21.08
C GLN A 599 -5.60 4.01 -19.95
N GLN A 600 -6.72 3.51 -19.42
CA GLN A 600 -7.41 4.12 -18.28
C GLN A 600 -6.50 4.17 -17.04
N ALA A 601 -5.80 3.09 -16.70
CA ALA A 601 -4.87 3.06 -15.58
C ALA A 601 -3.71 4.05 -15.76
N ASN A 602 -3.29 4.31 -17.00
CA ASN A 602 -2.24 5.29 -17.30
C ASN A 602 -2.70 6.76 -17.25
N ILE A 603 -3.98 7.06 -17.00
CA ILE A 603 -4.48 8.42 -16.71
C ILE A 603 -5.15 8.56 -15.33
N THR A 604 -5.57 7.46 -14.72
CA THR A 604 -6.17 7.44 -13.37
C THR A 604 -5.10 7.69 -12.29
N ARG A 605 -5.31 8.65 -11.39
CA ARG A 605 -4.47 8.84 -10.19
C ARG A 605 -4.60 7.66 -9.22
N ALA A 606 -3.46 7.16 -8.73
CA ALA A 606 -3.40 6.16 -7.68
C ALA A 606 -4.02 6.61 -6.35
N ALA A 607 -4.36 5.66 -5.48
CA ALA A 607 -4.77 5.93 -4.10
C ALA A 607 -3.59 5.92 -3.11
N ILE A 608 -2.59 5.05 -3.33
CA ILE A 608 -1.54 4.76 -2.35
C ILE A 608 -0.13 5.17 -2.77
N ARG A 609 0.05 5.83 -3.93
CA ARG A 609 1.38 6.16 -4.45
C ARG A 609 1.79 7.57 -4.04
N GLN A 610 3.09 7.71 -3.76
CA GLN A 610 3.78 8.98 -3.55
C GLN A 610 4.86 9.16 -4.65
N PRO A 611 5.11 10.38 -5.15
CA PRO A 611 4.37 11.61 -4.85
C PRO A 611 2.89 11.52 -5.28
N LEU A 612 2.03 12.31 -4.62
CA LEU A 612 0.66 12.53 -5.06
C LEU A 612 0.65 12.99 -6.55
N GLY A 613 -0.47 12.77 -7.24
CA GLY A 613 -0.56 12.92 -8.70
C GLY A 613 -0.08 11.68 -9.48
N SER A 614 0.74 10.81 -8.87
CA SER A 614 1.20 9.56 -9.51
C SER A 614 0.07 8.68 -10.09
N ASN A 615 0.13 8.43 -11.40
CA ASN A 615 -0.82 7.57 -12.12
C ASN A 615 -0.76 6.11 -11.64
N ALA A 616 -1.88 5.40 -11.76
CA ALA A 616 -2.07 4.06 -11.25
C ALA A 616 -1.19 3.01 -11.95
N ARG A 617 -0.81 1.98 -11.18
CA ARG A 617 0.00 0.82 -11.58
C ARG A 617 -0.66 -0.45 -11.04
N VAL A 618 -1.36 -1.16 -11.92
CA VAL A 618 -2.14 -2.35 -11.59
C VAL A 618 -1.78 -3.54 -12.49
N THR A 619 -2.22 -4.74 -12.09
CA THR A 619 -2.35 -5.88 -13.01
C THR A 619 -3.78 -5.93 -13.55
N MET A 620 -3.91 -6.27 -14.83
CA MET A 620 -5.15 -6.59 -15.51
C MET A 620 -5.17 -8.06 -15.92
N ALA A 621 -6.29 -8.74 -15.68
CA ALA A 621 -6.52 -10.10 -16.13
C ALA A 621 -7.89 -10.24 -16.80
N VAL A 622 -7.96 -11.02 -17.87
CA VAL A 622 -9.21 -11.40 -18.55
C VAL A 622 -9.36 -12.92 -18.51
N VAL A 623 -10.56 -13.39 -18.17
CA VAL A 623 -10.93 -14.81 -18.14
C VAL A 623 -12.20 -15.06 -18.97
N ASP A 624 -12.38 -16.30 -19.45
CA ASP A 624 -13.64 -16.73 -20.07
C ASP A 624 -14.71 -17.07 -19.02
N ARG A 625 -15.92 -17.44 -19.47
CA ARG A 625 -17.06 -17.73 -18.58
C ARG A 625 -16.77 -18.85 -17.57
N GLU A 626 -15.84 -19.77 -17.87
CA GLU A 626 -15.48 -20.87 -16.99
C GLU A 626 -14.16 -20.61 -16.22
N GLY A 627 -13.67 -19.36 -16.20
CA GLY A 627 -12.49 -18.97 -15.42
C GLY A 627 -11.14 -19.32 -16.05
N ASN A 628 -11.13 -19.74 -17.33
CA ASN A 628 -9.88 -19.95 -18.07
C ASN A 628 -9.21 -18.61 -18.36
N VAL A 629 -7.91 -18.49 -18.07
CA VAL A 629 -7.15 -17.23 -18.28
C VAL A 629 -6.89 -17.02 -19.76
N LEU A 630 -7.31 -15.87 -20.28
CA LEU A 630 -7.16 -15.49 -21.69
C LEU A 630 -6.01 -14.52 -21.92
N GLY A 631 -5.67 -13.73 -20.91
CA GLY A 631 -4.54 -12.83 -20.92
C GLY A 631 -4.33 -12.15 -19.56
N VAL A 632 -3.07 -11.91 -19.21
CA VAL A 632 -2.68 -11.11 -18.04
C VAL A 632 -1.60 -10.13 -18.46
N PHE A 633 -1.74 -8.87 -18.06
CA PHE A 633 -0.76 -7.80 -18.28
C PHE A 633 -0.60 -7.00 -17.00
N ARG A 634 0.64 -6.74 -16.58
CA ARG A 634 0.93 -5.96 -15.38
C ARG A 634 1.66 -4.68 -15.79
N GLN A 635 1.17 -3.51 -15.36
CA GLN A 635 1.91 -2.26 -15.60
C GLN A 635 3.25 -2.27 -14.87
N LEU A 636 4.24 -1.59 -15.45
CA LEU A 636 5.59 -1.51 -14.88
C LEU A 636 5.55 -0.87 -13.49
N ASP A 637 6.22 -1.50 -12.51
CA ASP A 637 6.16 -1.17 -11.08
C ASP A 637 4.78 -1.30 -10.39
N ALA A 638 3.79 -1.96 -10.99
CA ALA A 638 2.59 -2.36 -10.24
C ALA A 638 2.94 -3.34 -9.10
N PRO A 639 2.21 -3.33 -7.96
CA PRO A 639 2.40 -4.29 -6.88
C PRO A 639 2.28 -5.74 -7.38
N VAL A 640 3.20 -6.62 -6.96
CA VAL A 640 3.27 -7.99 -7.47
C VAL A 640 2.15 -8.87 -6.91
N PHE A 641 1.59 -8.54 -5.73
CA PHE A 641 0.42 -9.24 -5.19
C PHE A 641 -0.79 -9.19 -6.15
N GLY A 642 -0.90 -8.10 -6.92
CA GLY A 642 -1.97 -7.89 -7.90
C GLY A 642 -2.03 -8.95 -9.00
N PHE A 643 -0.95 -9.72 -9.22
CA PHE A 643 -0.87 -10.72 -10.28
C PHE A 643 -1.79 -11.92 -10.06
N ASP A 644 -1.86 -12.47 -8.84
CA ASP A 644 -2.86 -13.51 -8.50
C ASP A 644 -4.24 -12.89 -8.35
N VAL A 645 -4.31 -11.76 -7.63
CA VAL A 645 -5.56 -11.11 -7.24
C VAL A 645 -6.37 -10.62 -8.44
N ALA A 646 -5.75 -10.07 -9.50
CA ALA A 646 -6.46 -9.65 -10.70
C ALA A 646 -7.18 -10.83 -11.39
N VAL A 647 -6.53 -12.00 -11.46
CA VAL A 647 -7.16 -13.22 -12.00
C VAL A 647 -8.23 -13.75 -11.05
N GLN A 648 -7.97 -13.74 -9.74
CA GLN A 648 -8.91 -14.18 -8.71
C GLN A 648 -10.21 -13.34 -8.74
N LYS A 649 -10.08 -12.01 -8.86
CA LYS A 649 -11.18 -11.06 -9.06
C LYS A 649 -11.96 -11.34 -10.34
N ALA A 650 -11.27 -11.47 -11.47
CA ALA A 650 -11.89 -11.80 -12.76
C ALA A 650 -12.71 -13.11 -12.67
N ARG A 651 -12.11 -14.18 -12.13
CA ARG A 651 -12.78 -15.47 -11.90
C ARG A 651 -14.00 -15.34 -10.99
N THR A 652 -13.94 -14.47 -9.98
CA THR A 652 -15.04 -14.27 -9.04
C THR A 652 -16.25 -13.59 -9.70
N ALA A 653 -16.03 -12.49 -10.42
CA ALA A 653 -17.09 -11.81 -11.19
C ALA A 653 -17.69 -12.73 -12.27
N ALA A 654 -16.87 -13.49 -13.00
CA ALA A 654 -17.34 -14.49 -13.96
C ALA A 654 -18.17 -15.58 -13.27
N PHE A 655 -17.68 -16.13 -12.15
CA PHE A 655 -18.32 -17.22 -11.43
C PHE A 655 -19.67 -16.85 -10.84
N TYR A 656 -19.77 -15.77 -10.05
CA TYR A 656 -21.06 -15.41 -9.42
C TYR A 656 -22.11 -14.98 -10.46
N SER A 657 -21.69 -14.45 -11.61
CA SER A 657 -22.58 -14.13 -12.73
C SER A 657 -22.97 -15.36 -13.58
N ASN A 658 -22.36 -16.53 -13.34
CA ASN A 658 -22.59 -17.74 -14.12
C ASN A 658 -23.89 -18.45 -13.67
N ALA A 659 -24.71 -18.87 -14.64
CA ALA A 659 -25.94 -19.64 -14.41
C ALA A 659 -25.78 -20.89 -13.51
N ASN A 660 -24.57 -21.45 -13.42
CA ASN A 660 -24.28 -22.65 -12.64
C ASN A 660 -23.78 -22.38 -11.20
N ALA A 661 -23.57 -21.12 -10.79
CA ALA A 661 -22.87 -20.77 -9.55
C ALA A 661 -23.43 -21.47 -8.29
N GLY A 662 -24.74 -21.38 -8.05
CA GLY A 662 -25.41 -22.00 -6.91
C GLY A 662 -25.49 -23.54 -6.97
N THR A 663 -25.26 -24.14 -8.14
CA THR A 663 -25.13 -25.59 -8.32
C THR A 663 -23.70 -26.05 -8.03
N LEU A 664 -22.71 -25.31 -8.53
CA LEU A 664 -21.28 -25.57 -8.30
C LEU A 664 -20.93 -25.42 -6.81
N LEU A 665 -21.40 -24.35 -6.15
CA LEU A 665 -21.26 -24.18 -4.70
C LEU A 665 -21.86 -25.35 -3.91
N ARG A 666 -23.08 -25.80 -4.25
CA ARG A 666 -23.68 -26.98 -3.61
C ARG A 666 -22.86 -28.26 -3.85
N SER A 667 -22.33 -28.47 -5.05
CA SER A 667 -21.48 -29.62 -5.37
C SER A 667 -20.13 -29.62 -4.61
N ALA A 668 -19.62 -28.42 -4.29
CA ALA A 668 -18.43 -28.22 -3.47
C ALA A 668 -18.70 -28.28 -1.95
N GLY A 669 -19.91 -28.68 -1.53
CA GLY A 669 -20.33 -28.74 -0.12
C GLY A 669 -20.83 -27.41 0.47
N GLN A 670 -20.67 -26.30 -0.26
CA GLN A 670 -21.00 -24.94 0.20
C GLN A 670 -22.49 -24.58 0.10
N GLY A 671 -23.37 -25.57 0.23
CA GLY A 671 -24.82 -25.39 0.02
C GLY A 671 -25.47 -24.40 0.97
N ALA A 672 -25.06 -24.39 2.24
CA ALA A 672 -25.58 -23.48 3.26
C ALA A 672 -25.41 -22.00 2.87
N TYR A 673 -24.31 -21.65 2.21
CA TYR A 673 -24.07 -20.29 1.70
C TYR A 673 -25.06 -19.90 0.59
N VAL A 674 -25.40 -20.84 -0.30
CA VAL A 674 -26.41 -20.63 -1.35
C VAL A 674 -27.82 -20.54 -0.76
N ASP A 675 -28.11 -21.31 0.29
CA ASP A 675 -29.41 -21.29 0.96
C ASP A 675 -29.61 -20.00 1.77
N ARG A 676 -28.56 -19.47 2.42
CA ARG A 676 -28.59 -18.12 3.03
C ARG A 676 -28.82 -17.02 1.99
N ALA A 677 -28.10 -17.05 0.86
CA ALA A 677 -28.31 -16.11 -0.24
C ALA A 677 -29.76 -16.17 -0.78
N ALA A 678 -30.30 -17.37 -0.99
CA ALA A 678 -31.68 -17.56 -1.44
C ALA A 678 -32.73 -17.05 -0.43
N ALA A 679 -32.50 -17.23 0.87
CA ALA A 679 -33.35 -16.67 1.92
C ALA A 679 -33.32 -15.13 1.95
N ASP A 680 -32.17 -14.54 1.60
CA ASP A 680 -31.98 -13.10 1.40
C ASP A 680 -32.52 -12.57 0.06
N GLY A 681 -33.13 -13.43 -0.77
CA GLY A 681 -33.68 -13.09 -2.10
C GLY A 681 -32.63 -13.06 -3.23
N LEU A 682 -31.37 -13.32 -2.92
CA LEU A 682 -30.25 -13.28 -3.86
C LEU A 682 -30.12 -14.64 -4.58
N LYS A 683 -30.27 -14.63 -5.90
CA LYS A 683 -30.11 -15.84 -6.71
C LYS A 683 -28.71 -15.97 -7.28
N LEU A 684 -28.22 -17.21 -7.30
CA LEU A 684 -26.94 -17.62 -7.91
C LEU A 684 -27.20 -18.52 -9.13
N ASP A 685 -28.11 -18.07 -10.00
CA ASP A 685 -28.61 -18.73 -11.21
C ASP A 685 -28.33 -17.91 -12.49
N GLY A 686 -27.41 -16.95 -12.42
CA GLY A 686 -27.06 -16.06 -13.53
C GLY A 686 -28.09 -14.95 -13.82
N SER A 687 -29.16 -14.82 -13.03
CA SER A 687 -30.10 -13.68 -13.15
C SER A 687 -29.52 -12.35 -12.62
N VAL A 688 -28.28 -12.36 -12.10
CA VAL A 688 -27.57 -11.21 -11.54
C VAL A 688 -26.14 -11.20 -12.07
N ALA A 689 -25.68 -10.05 -12.55
CA ALA A 689 -24.29 -9.77 -12.91
C ALA A 689 -23.57 -9.14 -11.71
N PHE A 690 -22.60 -9.88 -11.15
CA PHE A 690 -21.87 -9.53 -9.92
C PHE A 690 -20.50 -8.93 -10.21
N THR A 691 -20.09 -7.98 -9.38
CA THR A 691 -18.70 -7.51 -9.23
C THR A 691 -18.17 -7.92 -7.86
N ASP A 692 -16.86 -7.85 -7.64
CA ASP A 692 -16.29 -8.16 -6.32
C ASP A 692 -16.60 -7.09 -5.27
N ARG A 693 -17.06 -5.89 -5.68
CA ARG A 693 -17.68 -4.94 -4.74
C ARG A 693 -19.01 -5.46 -4.20
N ALA A 694 -19.83 -6.09 -5.05
CA ALA A 694 -21.06 -6.74 -4.61
C ALA A 694 -20.76 -8.00 -3.78
N GLY A 695 -19.80 -8.82 -4.22
CA GLY A 695 -19.32 -10.00 -3.51
C GLY A 695 -18.79 -9.65 -2.12
N GLY A 696 -17.87 -8.69 -2.03
CA GLY A 696 -17.30 -8.20 -0.77
C GLY A 696 -18.34 -7.65 0.20
N PHE A 697 -19.29 -6.85 -0.28
CA PHE A 697 -20.40 -6.34 0.52
C PHE A 697 -21.30 -7.46 1.10
N LEU A 698 -21.29 -8.68 0.52
CA LEU A 698 -22.00 -9.85 1.01
C LEU A 698 -21.16 -10.79 1.90
N HIS A 699 -19.84 -10.58 1.99
CA HIS A 699 -18.89 -11.28 2.87
C HIS A 699 -18.56 -10.49 4.16
N ARG A 700 -19.41 -9.54 4.54
CA ARG A 700 -19.22 -8.71 5.74
C ARG A 700 -19.81 -9.37 7.00
N PRO A 701 -19.11 -9.34 8.16
CA PRO A 701 -19.58 -9.99 9.40
C PRO A 701 -20.76 -9.26 10.05
N PHE A 702 -21.04 -8.04 9.57
CA PHE A 702 -22.26 -7.26 9.76
C PHE A 702 -22.73 -6.79 8.37
N PHE A 703 -24.03 -6.89 8.07
CA PHE A 703 -24.61 -6.46 6.80
C PHE A 703 -25.78 -5.49 7.03
N PRO A 704 -25.74 -4.26 6.48
CA PRO A 704 -24.74 -3.75 5.54
C PRO A 704 -23.40 -3.35 6.18
N ASP A 705 -22.38 -3.17 5.34
CA ASP A 705 -21.06 -2.72 5.80
C ASP A 705 -21.14 -1.37 6.54
N GLY A 706 -20.32 -1.22 7.58
CA GLY A 706 -20.29 -0.03 8.43
C GLY A 706 -21.48 0.15 9.37
N ILE A 707 -22.40 -0.83 9.48
CA ILE A 707 -23.49 -0.79 10.46
C ILE A 707 -23.37 -1.99 11.42
N ASN A 708 -22.76 -1.74 12.59
CA ASN A 708 -22.69 -2.69 13.70
C ASN A 708 -24.08 -3.19 14.14
N ASP A 709 -24.10 -4.25 14.97
CA ASP A 709 -25.31 -4.91 15.51
C ASP A 709 -26.28 -5.47 14.45
N THR A 710 -25.83 -5.60 13.20
CA THR A 710 -26.56 -6.25 12.11
C THR A 710 -26.09 -7.69 11.88
N ALA A 711 -26.98 -8.54 11.38
CA ALA A 711 -26.63 -9.91 11.03
C ALA A 711 -25.65 -9.96 9.85
N ALA A 712 -24.70 -10.89 9.88
CA ALA A 712 -23.70 -11.08 8.83
C ALA A 712 -24.29 -11.28 7.42
N GLY A 713 -23.54 -10.91 6.39
CA GLY A 713 -23.90 -11.15 4.99
C GLY A 713 -24.00 -12.64 4.65
N PRO A 714 -24.74 -13.02 3.60
CA PRO A 714 -25.02 -14.43 3.29
C PRO A 714 -23.77 -15.25 2.95
N PHE A 715 -22.62 -14.62 2.68
CA PHE A 715 -21.33 -15.28 2.42
C PHE A 715 -20.32 -15.18 3.58
N SER A 716 -20.66 -14.48 4.66
CA SER A 716 -19.79 -14.27 5.82
C SER A 716 -19.99 -15.28 6.95
N THR A 717 -18.99 -15.44 7.81
CA THR A 717 -19.16 -15.90 9.20
C THR A 717 -19.87 -14.81 10.05
N PRO A 718 -20.54 -15.18 11.16
CA PRO A 718 -21.01 -14.21 12.16
C PRO A 718 -19.83 -13.57 12.90
N LEU A 719 -19.96 -12.31 13.32
CA LEU A 719 -18.87 -11.55 13.97
C LEU A 719 -18.18 -12.28 15.15
N GLY A 720 -18.91 -13.05 15.96
CA GLY A 720 -18.34 -13.84 17.07
C GLY A 720 -17.56 -15.10 16.68
N GLU A 721 -17.63 -15.52 15.41
CA GLU A 721 -16.74 -16.54 14.85
C GLU A 721 -15.72 -15.93 13.87
N TRP A 722 -16.00 -14.75 13.31
CA TRP A 722 -15.20 -14.08 12.29
C TRP A 722 -13.78 -13.73 12.77
N SER A 723 -12.84 -13.77 11.83
CA SER A 723 -11.53 -13.12 11.93
C SER A 723 -10.91 -12.92 10.55
N PRO A 724 -9.74 -12.26 10.43
CA PRO A 724 -8.92 -12.28 9.21
C PRO A 724 -8.46 -13.69 8.78
N PHE A 725 -8.71 -14.72 9.60
CA PHE A 725 -8.46 -16.13 9.33
C PHE A 725 -9.75 -16.97 9.31
N ASN A 726 -10.93 -16.34 9.25
CA ASN A 726 -12.25 -16.98 9.20
C ASN A 726 -13.34 -16.05 8.63
N ASP A 727 -13.21 -15.63 7.37
CA ASP A 727 -14.15 -14.69 6.71
C ASP A 727 -15.47 -15.33 6.23
N GLY A 728 -15.50 -16.66 6.03
CA GLY A 728 -16.64 -17.40 5.52
C GLY A 728 -16.33 -18.08 4.18
N LEU A 729 -17.14 -17.78 3.15
CA LEU A 729 -17.11 -18.55 1.91
C LEU A 729 -15.78 -18.46 1.14
N GLN A 730 -15.02 -17.37 1.28
CA GLN A 730 -13.69 -17.26 0.65
C GLN A 730 -12.73 -18.32 1.23
N LEU A 731 -12.59 -18.38 2.55
CA LEU A 731 -11.80 -19.42 3.21
C LEU A 731 -12.42 -20.83 3.05
N ASP A 732 -13.72 -21.00 3.26
CA ASP A 732 -14.35 -22.33 3.28
C ASP A 732 -14.26 -23.03 1.91
N LEU A 733 -14.21 -22.27 0.80
CA LEU A 733 -13.93 -22.82 -0.53
C LEU A 733 -12.51 -23.40 -0.67
N ILE A 734 -11.54 -22.90 0.09
CA ILE A 734 -10.12 -23.25 -0.07
C ILE A 734 -9.51 -24.07 1.06
N LYS A 735 -10.05 -23.99 2.28
CA LYS A 735 -9.39 -24.45 3.53
C LYS A 735 -8.79 -25.85 3.44
N THR A 736 -9.55 -26.82 2.92
CA THR A 736 -9.10 -28.23 2.78
C THR A 736 -7.89 -28.36 1.86
N ASN A 737 -7.93 -27.70 0.70
CA ASN A 737 -6.86 -27.80 -0.30
C ASN A 737 -5.66 -26.92 0.05
N LEU A 738 -5.88 -25.78 0.70
CA LEU A 738 -4.82 -24.94 1.25
C LEU A 738 -3.99 -25.71 2.31
N LEU A 739 -4.65 -26.37 3.27
CA LEU A 739 -3.96 -27.19 4.26
C LEU A 739 -3.20 -28.37 3.63
N ALA A 740 -3.77 -29.00 2.59
CA ALA A 740 -3.07 -30.02 1.82
C ALA A 740 -1.85 -29.48 1.06
N ALA A 741 -1.96 -28.29 0.45
CA ALA A 741 -0.87 -27.64 -0.27
C ALA A 741 0.25 -27.12 0.64
N ILE A 742 -0.08 -26.64 1.85
CA ILE A 742 0.88 -26.38 2.93
C ILE A 742 1.63 -27.67 3.33
N GLY A 743 0.94 -28.81 3.31
CA GLY A 743 1.53 -30.15 3.44
C GLY A 743 2.29 -30.65 2.20
N GLY A 744 2.44 -29.84 1.15
CA GLY A 744 3.17 -30.18 -0.08
C GLY A 744 2.35 -30.86 -1.18
N ALA A 745 1.03 -31.00 -1.05
CA ALA A 745 0.19 -31.57 -2.10
C ALA A 745 -0.01 -30.61 -3.28
N SER A 746 0.17 -31.10 -4.51
CA SER A 746 -0.14 -30.34 -5.73
C SER A 746 -1.64 -30.38 -6.04
N VAL A 747 -2.41 -29.48 -5.43
CA VAL A 747 -3.86 -29.33 -5.63
C VAL A 747 -4.24 -27.88 -5.97
N PRO A 748 -5.29 -27.64 -6.79
CA PRO A 748 -5.87 -26.30 -6.96
C PRO A 748 -6.52 -25.83 -5.65
N CYS A 749 -6.64 -24.52 -5.44
CA CYS A 749 -7.19 -23.99 -4.20
C CYS A 749 -8.63 -24.41 -3.92
N THR A 750 -9.49 -24.63 -4.93
CA THR A 750 -10.86 -25.12 -4.70
C THR A 750 -11.14 -26.42 -5.47
N SER A 751 -12.24 -27.08 -5.12
CA SER A 751 -12.83 -28.18 -5.91
C SER A 751 -13.69 -27.71 -7.08
N ILE A 752 -13.89 -26.40 -7.25
CA ILE A 752 -14.68 -25.80 -8.33
C ILE A 752 -13.74 -25.48 -9.50
N PRO A 753 -13.89 -26.12 -10.68
CA PRO A 753 -12.96 -25.93 -11.81
C PRO A 753 -12.79 -24.47 -12.26
N ASN A 754 -13.82 -23.65 -12.06
CA ASN A 754 -13.85 -22.23 -12.39
C ASN A 754 -12.97 -21.35 -11.48
N LEU A 755 -12.58 -21.86 -10.31
CA LEU A 755 -11.96 -21.11 -9.21
C LEU A 755 -10.66 -21.78 -8.71
N PRO A 756 -9.68 -22.13 -9.56
CA PRO A 756 -8.51 -22.90 -9.13
C PRO A 756 -7.53 -22.09 -8.24
N ASN A 757 -7.65 -20.77 -8.17
CA ASN A 757 -6.98 -19.91 -7.18
C ASN A 757 -7.94 -19.31 -6.12
N GLY A 758 -9.17 -19.80 -5.99
CA GLY A 758 -10.17 -19.28 -5.03
C GLY A 758 -11.00 -18.11 -5.57
N ILE A 759 -11.62 -17.35 -4.65
CA ILE A 759 -12.37 -16.11 -4.94
C ILE A 759 -11.71 -14.91 -4.28
N GLN A 760 -12.11 -13.69 -4.67
CA GLN A 760 -11.72 -12.45 -4.00
C GLN A 760 -12.94 -11.60 -3.61
N ILE A 761 -12.85 -10.88 -2.49
CA ILE A 761 -14.00 -10.24 -1.82
C ILE A 761 -13.79 -8.74 -1.59
N PHE A 762 -12.98 -8.09 -2.44
CA PHE A 762 -12.85 -6.63 -2.50
C PHE A 762 -12.84 -6.11 -3.95
N PRO A 763 -13.23 -4.85 -4.19
CA PRO A 763 -13.58 -4.31 -5.52
C PRO A 763 -12.46 -4.36 -6.56
N GLY A 764 -12.81 -4.21 -7.84
CA GLY A 764 -11.88 -4.26 -8.97
C GLY A 764 -12.19 -5.31 -10.04
N SER A 765 -13.46 -5.48 -10.40
CA SER A 765 -13.84 -6.39 -11.51
C SER A 765 -15.19 -6.05 -12.13
N ILE A 766 -15.38 -6.46 -13.38
CA ILE A 766 -16.73 -6.58 -13.99
C ILE A 766 -16.85 -7.85 -14.84
N PRO A 767 -18.04 -8.47 -14.86
CA PRO A 767 -18.36 -9.57 -15.77
C PRO A 767 -18.62 -9.02 -17.17
N LEU A 768 -18.10 -9.71 -18.18
CA LEU A 768 -18.15 -9.31 -19.59
C LEU A 768 -19.29 -10.05 -20.31
N TYR A 769 -20.06 -9.33 -21.12
CA TYR A 769 -21.22 -9.84 -21.86
C TYR A 769 -21.13 -9.50 -23.35
N LYS A 770 -21.54 -10.43 -24.21
CA LYS A 770 -21.88 -10.19 -25.63
C LYS A 770 -23.31 -10.64 -25.88
N ASN A 771 -24.10 -9.84 -26.59
CA ASN A 771 -25.47 -10.20 -26.99
C ASN A 771 -26.38 -10.64 -25.82
N GLY A 772 -26.17 -10.10 -24.62
CA GLY A 772 -26.88 -10.48 -23.39
C GLY A 772 -26.41 -11.77 -22.72
N VAL A 773 -25.43 -12.48 -23.30
CA VAL A 773 -24.82 -13.70 -22.73
C VAL A 773 -23.52 -13.35 -22.02
N LEU A 774 -23.27 -13.96 -20.84
CA LEU A 774 -22.00 -13.87 -20.13
C LEU A 774 -20.89 -14.57 -20.93
N VAL A 775 -19.78 -13.88 -21.17
CA VAL A 775 -18.65 -14.38 -21.97
C VAL A 775 -17.33 -14.49 -21.20
N GLY A 776 -17.26 -13.88 -20.02
CA GLY A 776 -16.04 -13.84 -19.21
C GLY A 776 -16.08 -12.75 -18.16
N ALA A 777 -14.91 -12.29 -17.74
CA ALA A 777 -14.76 -11.13 -16.85
C ALA A 777 -13.40 -10.47 -17.05
N ILE A 778 -13.29 -9.20 -16.64
CA ILE A 778 -12.03 -8.51 -16.36
C ILE A 778 -11.89 -8.31 -14.85
N GLY A 779 -10.68 -8.50 -14.32
CA GLY A 779 -10.30 -8.17 -12.95
C GLY A 779 -9.01 -7.35 -12.94
N ILE A 780 -8.93 -6.43 -11.99
CA ILE A 780 -7.87 -5.41 -11.87
C ILE A 780 -7.37 -5.40 -10.43
N SER A 781 -6.05 -5.30 -10.21
CA SER A 781 -5.52 -5.12 -8.85
C SER A 781 -4.18 -4.39 -8.81
N GLY A 782 -4.08 -3.32 -8.02
CA GLY A 782 -2.81 -2.68 -7.67
C GLY A 782 -2.97 -1.65 -6.56
N ASP A 783 -3.18 -0.38 -6.92
CA ASP A 783 -3.07 0.74 -5.98
C ASP A 783 -4.30 1.02 -5.11
N GLY A 784 -5.52 0.70 -5.56
CA GLY A 784 -6.71 1.13 -4.83
C GLY A 784 -8.00 0.62 -5.43
N VAL A 785 -8.93 0.20 -4.57
CA VAL A 785 -10.12 -0.55 -5.00
C VAL A 785 -11.14 0.27 -5.80
N ASP A 786 -11.16 1.59 -5.65
CA ASP A 786 -11.98 2.47 -6.48
C ASP A 786 -11.32 2.75 -7.85
N GLN A 787 -9.98 2.81 -7.90
CA GLN A 787 -9.21 2.85 -9.13
C GLN A 787 -9.35 1.53 -9.90
N ASP A 788 -9.21 0.39 -9.23
CA ASP A 788 -9.39 -0.94 -9.82
C ASP A 788 -10.79 -1.06 -10.47
N ASP A 789 -11.85 -0.54 -9.82
CA ASP A 789 -13.22 -0.47 -10.36
C ASP A 789 -13.33 0.43 -11.61
N LEU A 790 -12.72 1.62 -11.58
CA LEU A 790 -12.71 2.55 -12.73
C LEU A 790 -11.97 1.95 -13.93
N ILE A 791 -10.82 1.34 -13.68
CA ILE A 791 -10.00 0.66 -14.69
C ILE A 791 -10.74 -0.57 -15.23
N SER A 792 -11.48 -1.30 -14.39
CA SER A 792 -12.37 -2.39 -14.82
C SER A 792 -13.45 -1.90 -15.77
N ALA A 793 -14.09 -0.77 -15.44
CA ALA A 793 -15.11 -0.14 -16.28
C ALA A 793 -14.56 0.32 -17.64
N GLY A 794 -13.34 0.88 -17.67
CA GLY A 794 -12.64 1.21 -18.91
C GLY A 794 -12.36 -0.03 -19.77
N GLY A 795 -11.83 -1.10 -19.17
CA GLY A 795 -11.53 -2.35 -19.86
C GLY A 795 -12.75 -3.03 -20.47
N GLY A 796 -13.84 -3.19 -19.71
CA GLY A 796 -15.09 -3.78 -20.21
C GLY A 796 -16.01 -2.81 -20.95
N ASN A 797 -15.53 -1.66 -21.41
CA ASN A 797 -16.29 -0.79 -22.31
C ASN A 797 -16.66 -1.54 -23.60
N GLY A 798 -17.94 -1.51 -23.99
CA GLY A 798 -18.50 -2.35 -25.06
C GLY A 798 -18.94 -3.77 -24.63
N TYR A 799 -18.57 -4.21 -23.41
CA TYR A 799 -18.87 -5.54 -22.87
C TYR A 799 -19.66 -5.52 -21.56
N ALA A 800 -20.11 -4.34 -21.10
CA ALA A 800 -20.75 -4.19 -19.80
C ALA A 800 -22.08 -4.97 -19.70
N PRO A 801 -22.43 -5.53 -18.52
CA PRO A 801 -23.66 -6.28 -18.33
C PRO A 801 -24.92 -5.42 -18.57
N PRO A 802 -26.01 -5.98 -19.10
CA PRO A 802 -27.29 -5.29 -19.23
C PRO A 802 -27.74 -4.70 -17.89
N THR A 803 -28.10 -3.41 -17.87
CA THR A 803 -28.36 -2.66 -16.63
C THR A 803 -29.39 -3.34 -15.72
N ALA A 804 -30.43 -3.95 -16.30
CA ALA A 804 -31.52 -4.61 -15.57
C ALA A 804 -31.11 -5.84 -14.74
N ILE A 805 -29.92 -6.42 -14.97
CA ILE A 805 -29.41 -7.57 -14.20
C ILE A 805 -28.21 -7.23 -13.31
N ARG A 806 -27.74 -5.98 -13.29
CA ARG A 806 -26.60 -5.60 -12.44
C ARG A 806 -26.93 -5.79 -10.96
N SER A 807 -25.93 -6.10 -10.14
CA SER A 807 -26.08 -6.19 -8.68
C SER A 807 -26.72 -4.93 -8.07
N ASP A 808 -26.50 -3.74 -8.63
CA ASP A 808 -27.16 -2.51 -8.18
C ASP A 808 -28.66 -2.41 -8.48
N GLN A 809 -29.27 -3.39 -9.16
CA GLN A 809 -30.73 -3.52 -9.24
C GLN A 809 -31.30 -4.44 -8.15
N ILE A 810 -30.43 -5.09 -7.37
CA ILE A 810 -30.78 -6.10 -6.37
C ILE A 810 -30.74 -5.51 -4.96
N PHE A 811 -31.71 -5.93 -4.15
CA PHE A 811 -31.81 -5.54 -2.74
C PHE A 811 -31.75 -6.79 -1.85
N VAL A 812 -30.83 -6.79 -0.89
CA VAL A 812 -30.71 -7.82 0.16
C VAL A 812 -31.10 -7.19 1.48
N ARG A 813 -32.07 -7.78 2.21
CA ARG A 813 -32.61 -7.25 3.48
C ARG A 813 -33.06 -5.78 3.43
N GLY A 814 -33.43 -5.28 2.25
CA GLY A 814 -33.80 -3.88 2.01
C GLY A 814 -32.65 -2.93 1.65
N VAL A 815 -31.39 -3.41 1.64
CA VAL A 815 -30.22 -2.65 1.21
C VAL A 815 -29.91 -2.94 -0.26
N ARG A 816 -29.75 -1.88 -1.07
CA ARG A 816 -29.28 -1.95 -2.46
C ARG A 816 -27.82 -2.42 -2.50
N LEU A 817 -27.51 -3.47 -3.26
CA LEU A 817 -26.11 -3.88 -3.43
C LEU A 817 -25.33 -2.86 -4.28
N PRO A 818 -24.01 -2.71 -4.09
CA PRO A 818 -23.17 -1.92 -4.99
C PRO A 818 -22.92 -2.66 -6.32
N PHE A 819 -22.46 -1.93 -7.34
CA PHE A 819 -21.89 -2.50 -8.58
C PHE A 819 -20.44 -1.99 -8.76
N LEU A 820 -20.24 -0.67 -8.88
CA LEU A 820 -18.92 -0.03 -8.92
C LEU A 820 -18.92 1.28 -8.10
N LYS A 821 -17.75 1.73 -7.64
CA LYS A 821 -17.49 3.07 -7.07
C LYS A 821 -16.19 3.59 -7.68
N PHE A 822 -16.20 4.80 -8.21
CA PHE A 822 -15.03 5.47 -8.80
C PHE A 822 -14.46 6.52 -7.83
N PRO A 823 -13.15 6.81 -7.87
CA PRO A 823 -12.54 7.81 -7.01
C PRO A 823 -13.04 9.21 -7.37
N ARG A 824 -13.03 10.12 -6.40
CA ARG A 824 -13.31 11.54 -6.66
C ARG A 824 -12.16 12.15 -7.46
N SER A 825 -12.51 12.84 -8.54
CA SER A 825 -11.59 13.46 -9.50
C SER A 825 -10.50 12.47 -9.95
N PRO A 826 -10.84 11.51 -10.84
CA PRO A 826 -9.94 10.41 -11.17
C PRO A 826 -8.67 10.83 -11.92
N ASP A 827 -8.73 11.93 -12.67
CA ASP A 827 -7.67 12.41 -13.57
C ASP A 827 -6.96 13.68 -13.02
N LEU A 828 -6.91 13.82 -11.68
CA LEU A 828 -6.11 14.82 -10.93
C LEU A 828 -4.83 14.20 -10.39
#